data_AF-A0A957DW96-F1
#
_entry.id   AF-A0A957DW96-F1
#
_cell.length_a   1.000
_cell.length_b   1.000
_cell.length_c   1.000
_cell.angle_alpha   90.00
_cell.angle_beta   90.00
_cell.angle_gamma   90.00
#
_symmetry.space_group_name_H-M   'P 1'
#
loop_
_entity.id
_entity.type
_entity.pdbx_description
1 polymer ?
#
loop_
_entity_poly.entity_id
_entity_poly.type
_entity_poly.pdbx_seq_one_letter_code
_entity_poly.pdbx_strand_id
1 'polypeptide(L)'
;MTQVAPYKPQNKIRLVTAASLFDGHDAAINVMRRILQASGAEVIHLGHNRSVLEIVTTAIQEDAQGIAITSYQGGHIEYFKYMYDLLHEQGCGHIKIFGGGGGTILPEEQAELHAYGIARLYSPDDGREMGLQGMINDLLQQADFPTGKLDVGKWRTAIEEAYGGMMGSSQGAPGSNGKGAVAILPEVKKWVTDRALGRLISAVENEPDLVEPILEAVHERVAGLAHPPVLGITGTGGAGKSSLIDELVRRFLLDFEDKHIAVVSVDPSKRRTGGALLGDRIRMNAVYNERVYMRSLATRQSNLALSRHISEIMTILKAAQFDLIILETSGIGQSDTEIVDFSDVALYVMTPEYGAATQLEKIDMLDYADIIAINKFDKRGGQDALRDVAKQFKRNRGLWTAVSEDLPIFGTIASQFNDPGTNHLYRVIMQQIDAKTEADLSPDLALPEGQGEKVHIIPPKRVRYLAEIAETIRGYDAWVVTQAEIANKLYGIQQTIDILQETDLEDKDRLIKEMQALYAQNSLRFDKQNQLLLDNWPILKARYQADEFVYQVRGRDIRVATTTKTLSHNQVRRVSLPNYSAWGDVLKWQLQENVPGAFPFTAGVFPFKRKGEDPTRMFAGEGGPERTNKRFHYVSLGMPAKRLSTAFDSVTLYGNDPAYRPDIYGKVGNSGVSIASLDDAKKLYSGFNLCDPATSVSMTINGPATTMLAFFLNAAIDQQCERYIHDNELEHLVEAKLCEKYEDVGGQRPYYQGDLPEGSNGLGLLLLGITGDEILPPDVYADIKARTLTQVRGTVQADILKEDQAQNTCIFSTEFSLRLMGDVQQYFIDHNVRNFYSVSISGYHIAEAGANPISQLAFTLANGFTYVEYYLSRGMDINKFAPNFSFFFSNGVDPEYAVIGRVARRIWAKALKLKYQAGERAQKLKYHIQTSGRSLHAQEIGFNDIRTTLQALYAIYDNCNSLHTNAYDEAITTPTEESVRRAMAIQMIINHELGMTKNENPLQGAFIIDELTDLVEEAVLLEFDRITERGGVLGAMETMYQRGKIQEESLYYEQLKHTGELPIIGVNTFLSDEGSPTIVPREVIRATETEKEFQIAQVEALYARAPEKAGKVLKELRATAVNNQNTFSALMEAVKVCSLGQITAAMYAVGGQYRRNM
;
A
#
# COMPACT_ATOMS: atom_id res chain seq x y z
N MET A 1 33.16 -15.87 3.35
CA MET A 1 32.68 -16.77 2.27
C MET A 1 33.25 -16.30 0.94
N THR A 2 33.61 -17.21 0.04
CA THR A 2 34.07 -16.92 -1.33
C THR A 2 32.90 -16.42 -2.17
N GLN A 3 33.10 -15.36 -2.96
CA GLN A 3 32.05 -14.76 -3.80
C GLN A 3 31.65 -15.75 -4.91
N VAL A 4 30.39 -16.20 -4.92
CA VAL A 4 29.87 -17.13 -5.94
C VAL A 4 29.75 -16.42 -7.28
N ALA A 5 30.39 -16.95 -8.33
CA ALA A 5 30.36 -16.35 -9.66
C ALA A 5 28.98 -16.53 -10.33
N PRO A 6 28.46 -15.53 -11.07
CA PRO A 6 27.19 -15.67 -11.80
C PRO A 6 27.25 -16.74 -12.91
N TYR A 7 26.17 -17.52 -13.04
CA TYR A 7 25.99 -18.45 -14.16
C TYR A 7 25.87 -17.70 -15.50
N LYS A 8 26.37 -18.29 -16.59
CA LYS A 8 26.28 -17.74 -17.94
C LYS A 8 25.32 -18.57 -18.78
N PRO A 9 24.13 -18.05 -19.12
CA PRO A 9 23.17 -18.73 -19.97
C PRO A 9 23.70 -19.04 -21.38
N GLN A 10 23.33 -20.20 -21.92
CA GLN A 10 23.54 -20.61 -23.30
C GLN A 10 22.43 -20.07 -24.21
N ASN A 11 21.19 -20.04 -23.71
CA ASN A 11 20.02 -19.53 -24.43
C ASN A 11 19.60 -18.15 -23.88
N LYS A 12 18.69 -17.49 -24.60
CA LYS A 12 18.04 -16.25 -24.14
C LYS A 12 16.91 -16.59 -23.15
N ILE A 13 17.27 -16.65 -21.87
CA ILE A 13 16.33 -16.99 -20.80
C ILE A 13 15.40 -15.79 -20.53
N ARG A 14 14.09 -16.04 -20.66
CA ARG A 14 12.99 -15.15 -20.30
C ARG A 14 12.28 -15.68 -19.06
N LEU A 15 12.06 -14.82 -18.07
CA LEU A 15 11.42 -15.18 -16.81
C LEU A 15 10.30 -14.21 -16.46
N VAL A 16 9.14 -14.74 -16.08
CA VAL A 16 8.06 -13.95 -15.49
C VAL A 16 8.23 -13.93 -13.97
N THR A 17 8.23 -12.75 -13.36
CA THR A 17 8.40 -12.59 -11.90
C THR A 17 7.22 -11.84 -11.30
N ALA A 18 6.66 -12.36 -10.20
CA ALA A 18 5.55 -11.72 -9.49
C ALA A 18 5.44 -12.16 -8.02
N ALA A 19 4.74 -11.41 -7.19
CA ALA A 19 4.17 -11.92 -5.94
C ALA A 19 2.75 -12.48 -6.19
N SER A 20 2.36 -13.47 -5.38
CA SER A 20 1.07 -14.18 -5.52
C SER A 20 -0.17 -13.27 -5.36
N LEU A 21 -1.36 -13.81 -5.65
CA LEU A 21 -2.61 -13.07 -5.54
C LEU A 21 -2.82 -12.60 -4.09
N PHE A 22 -3.27 -11.35 -3.94
CA PHE A 22 -3.47 -10.69 -2.65
C PHE A 22 -2.21 -10.64 -1.77
N ASP A 23 -1.03 -10.73 -2.37
CA ASP A 23 0.24 -10.63 -1.68
C ASP A 23 0.95 -9.32 -2.02
N GLY A 24 1.17 -8.49 -1.00
CA GLY A 24 1.91 -7.22 -1.10
C GLY A 24 3.41 -7.36 -0.87
N HIS A 25 3.89 -8.54 -0.45
CA HIS A 25 5.30 -8.76 -0.10
C HIS A 25 6.18 -8.92 -1.34
N ASP A 26 6.61 -7.80 -1.91
CA ASP A 26 7.43 -7.77 -3.12
C ASP A 26 8.92 -7.52 -2.85
N ALA A 27 9.31 -7.30 -1.60
CA ALA A 27 10.71 -7.05 -1.23
C ALA A 27 11.64 -8.17 -1.70
N ALA A 28 11.28 -9.42 -1.43
CA ALA A 28 12.07 -10.59 -1.82
C ALA A 28 12.17 -10.73 -3.35
N ILE A 29 11.04 -10.68 -4.08
CA ILE A 29 11.05 -10.84 -5.54
C ILE A 29 11.79 -9.70 -6.24
N ASN A 30 11.77 -8.48 -5.68
CA ASN A 30 12.55 -7.35 -6.19
C ASN A 30 14.07 -7.56 -6.06
N VAL A 31 14.53 -8.16 -4.96
CA VAL A 31 15.94 -8.54 -4.81
C VAL A 31 16.30 -9.62 -5.83
N MET A 32 15.48 -10.67 -5.94
CA MET A 32 15.73 -11.79 -6.85
C MET A 32 15.78 -11.35 -8.32
N ARG A 33 14.82 -10.54 -8.79
CA ARG A 33 14.81 -10.06 -10.19
C ARG A 33 16.03 -9.23 -10.56
N ARG A 34 16.59 -8.46 -9.62
CA ARG A 34 17.79 -7.65 -9.86
C ARG A 34 19.00 -8.55 -10.11
N ILE A 35 19.12 -9.64 -9.35
CA ILE A 35 20.18 -10.63 -9.51
C ILE A 35 19.98 -11.44 -10.81
N LEU A 36 18.73 -11.80 -11.15
CA LEU A 36 18.39 -12.45 -12.43
C LEU A 36 18.80 -11.59 -13.64
N GLN A 37 18.42 -10.30 -13.65
CA GLN A 37 18.80 -9.36 -14.69
C GLN A 37 20.33 -9.17 -14.77
N ALA A 38 21.00 -9.09 -13.61
CA ALA A 38 22.46 -8.97 -13.54
C ALA A 38 23.18 -10.24 -14.07
N SER A 39 22.52 -11.40 -14.01
CA SER A 39 23.03 -12.68 -14.50
C SER A 39 22.68 -12.95 -15.98
N GLY A 40 22.00 -12.01 -16.66
CA GLY A 40 21.79 -12.05 -18.11
C GLY A 40 20.39 -12.49 -18.58
N ALA A 41 19.42 -12.66 -17.67
CA ALA A 41 18.05 -12.97 -18.03
C ALA A 41 17.24 -11.74 -18.47
N GLU A 42 16.26 -11.96 -19.35
CA GLU A 42 15.19 -11.00 -19.68
C GLU A 42 14.04 -11.21 -18.70
N VAL A 43 13.80 -10.25 -17.80
CA VAL A 43 12.82 -10.39 -16.73
C VAL A 43 11.57 -9.57 -17.03
N ILE A 44 10.45 -10.26 -17.26
CA ILE A 44 9.11 -9.68 -17.35
C ILE A 44 8.57 -9.57 -15.93
N HIS A 45 8.60 -8.37 -15.37
CA HIS A 45 8.22 -8.16 -13.97
C HIS A 45 6.79 -7.65 -13.86
N LEU A 46 5.93 -8.42 -13.19
CA LEU A 46 4.51 -8.09 -13.03
C LEU A 46 4.19 -7.39 -11.69
N GLY A 47 5.17 -7.23 -10.81
CA GLY A 47 5.00 -6.64 -9.49
C GLY A 47 4.34 -7.61 -8.50
N HIS A 48 3.34 -7.11 -7.77
CA HIS A 48 2.67 -7.82 -6.67
C HIS A 48 1.17 -8.02 -6.94
N ASN A 49 0.49 -8.78 -6.08
CA ASN A 49 -0.96 -9.05 -6.20
C ASN A 49 -1.36 -9.51 -7.61
N ARG A 50 -0.87 -10.67 -8.06
CA ARG A 50 -1.19 -11.21 -9.39
C ARG A 50 -1.94 -12.53 -9.27
N SER A 51 -3.01 -12.68 -10.05
CA SER A 51 -3.74 -13.94 -10.15
C SER A 51 -2.94 -14.96 -10.94
N VAL A 52 -3.25 -16.25 -10.74
CA VAL A 52 -2.62 -17.31 -11.55
C VAL A 52 -2.89 -17.10 -13.03
N LEU A 53 -4.11 -16.69 -13.39
CA LEU A 53 -4.49 -16.41 -14.77
C LEU A 53 -3.63 -15.30 -15.38
N GLU A 54 -3.43 -14.17 -14.69
CA GLU A 54 -2.60 -13.07 -15.20
C GLU A 54 -1.15 -13.52 -15.48
N ILE A 55 -0.59 -14.33 -14.57
CA ILE A 55 0.79 -14.82 -14.69
C ILE A 55 0.93 -15.84 -15.80
N VAL A 56 0.01 -16.80 -15.88
CA VAL A 56 0.04 -17.85 -16.90
C VAL A 56 -0.20 -17.25 -18.29
N THR A 57 -1.20 -16.38 -18.46
CA THR A 57 -1.41 -15.66 -19.72
C THR A 57 -0.15 -14.89 -20.12
N THR A 58 0.50 -14.20 -19.18
CA THR A 58 1.78 -13.53 -19.45
C THR A 58 2.85 -14.51 -19.90
N ALA A 59 3.09 -15.59 -19.16
CA ALA A 59 4.14 -16.55 -19.48
C ALA A 59 3.93 -17.21 -20.86
N ILE A 60 2.68 -17.44 -21.25
CA ILE A 60 2.32 -18.01 -22.54
C ILE A 60 2.56 -16.99 -23.68
N GLN A 61 2.05 -15.76 -23.55
CA GLN A 61 2.24 -14.72 -24.57
C GLN A 61 3.73 -14.36 -24.75
N GLU A 62 4.49 -14.36 -23.65
CA GLU A 62 5.92 -14.06 -23.64
C GLU A 62 6.82 -15.26 -24.03
N ASP A 63 6.23 -16.46 -24.18
CA ASP A 63 6.92 -17.75 -24.42
C ASP A 63 8.15 -17.93 -23.50
N ALA A 64 7.92 -17.73 -22.20
CA ALA A 64 8.96 -17.72 -21.18
C ALA A 64 9.44 -19.13 -20.82
N GLN A 65 10.72 -19.28 -20.45
CA GLN A 65 11.25 -20.55 -19.95
C GLN A 65 10.77 -20.87 -18.53
N GLY A 66 10.49 -19.83 -17.73
CA GLY A 66 10.04 -20.05 -16.37
C GLY A 66 9.34 -18.88 -15.71
N ILE A 67 8.73 -19.19 -14.59
CA ILE A 67 7.97 -18.29 -13.73
C ILE A 67 8.60 -18.35 -12.33
N ALA A 68 8.87 -17.21 -11.70
CA ALA A 68 9.38 -17.14 -10.33
C ALA A 68 8.45 -16.32 -9.44
N ILE A 69 7.92 -16.96 -8.39
CA ILE A 69 6.86 -16.41 -7.54
C ILE A 69 7.28 -16.31 -6.08
N THR A 70 6.88 -15.21 -5.42
CA THR A 70 6.87 -15.15 -3.95
C THR A 70 5.45 -15.28 -3.39
N SER A 71 5.28 -16.08 -2.34
CA SER A 71 3.99 -16.29 -1.67
C SER A 71 4.13 -16.34 -0.15
N TYR A 72 3.75 -15.25 0.51
CA TYR A 72 3.86 -15.07 1.98
C TYR A 72 2.50 -15.08 2.70
N GLN A 73 1.38 -15.04 1.99
CA GLN A 73 0.03 -14.94 2.56
C GLN A 73 -0.63 -16.30 2.84
N GLY A 74 0.05 -17.42 2.57
CA GLY A 74 -0.54 -18.75 2.53
C GLY A 74 -1.37 -19.00 1.26
N GLY A 75 -2.02 -20.17 1.20
CA GLY A 75 -2.74 -20.66 0.01
C GLY A 75 -1.80 -21.04 -1.15
N HIS A 76 -0.51 -21.23 -0.86
CA HIS A 76 0.52 -21.52 -1.87
C HIS A 76 0.33 -22.88 -2.52
N ILE A 77 -0.18 -23.88 -1.80
CA ILE A 77 -0.44 -25.20 -2.38
C ILE A 77 -1.42 -25.08 -3.55
N GLU A 78 -2.60 -24.51 -3.30
CA GLU A 78 -3.64 -24.33 -4.31
C GLU A 78 -3.17 -23.39 -5.43
N TYR A 79 -2.44 -22.33 -5.08
CA TYR A 79 -1.91 -21.37 -6.03
C TYR A 79 -0.91 -22.00 -7.03
N PHE A 80 0.07 -22.76 -6.54
CA PHE A 80 1.07 -23.40 -7.39
C PHE A 80 0.48 -24.56 -8.20
N LYS A 81 -0.41 -25.37 -7.61
CA LYS A 81 -1.10 -26.44 -8.34
C LYS A 81 -1.95 -25.88 -9.46
N TYR A 82 -2.75 -24.85 -9.19
CA TYR A 82 -3.58 -24.21 -10.22
C TYR A 82 -2.73 -23.61 -11.35
N MET A 83 -1.57 -23.02 -11.04
CA MET A 83 -0.65 -22.54 -12.06
C MET A 83 -0.08 -23.66 -12.93
N TYR A 84 0.31 -24.78 -12.30
CA TYR A 84 0.78 -25.95 -13.02
C TYR A 84 -0.31 -26.53 -13.94
N ASP A 85 -1.53 -26.71 -13.41
CA ASP A 85 -2.66 -27.27 -14.15
C ASP A 85 -3.02 -26.40 -15.34
N LEU A 86 -3.15 -25.08 -15.13
CA LEU A 86 -3.50 -24.13 -16.19
C LEU A 86 -2.45 -24.09 -17.31
N LEU A 87 -1.15 -24.21 -16.98
CA LEU A 87 -0.09 -24.34 -17.99
C LEU A 87 -0.21 -25.65 -18.79
N HIS A 88 -0.56 -26.77 -18.14
CA HIS A 88 -0.71 -28.05 -18.81
C HIS A 88 -1.96 -28.10 -19.68
N GLU A 89 -3.08 -27.56 -19.21
CA GLU A 89 -4.33 -27.42 -19.96
C GLU A 89 -4.13 -26.60 -21.24
N GLN A 90 -3.31 -25.55 -21.18
CA GLN A 90 -2.95 -24.72 -22.34
C GLN A 90 -1.79 -25.31 -23.18
N GLY A 91 -1.29 -26.51 -22.84
CA GLY A 91 -0.17 -27.19 -23.52
C GLY A 91 1.15 -26.42 -23.48
N CYS A 92 1.38 -25.70 -22.39
CA CYS A 92 2.58 -24.94 -22.04
C CYS A 92 3.30 -25.51 -20.80
N GLY A 93 3.12 -26.80 -20.48
CA GLY A 93 3.78 -27.46 -19.33
C GLY A 93 5.32 -27.54 -19.37
N HIS A 94 5.95 -27.05 -20.44
CA HIS A 94 7.41 -26.91 -20.53
C HIS A 94 7.94 -25.73 -19.69
N ILE A 95 7.10 -24.74 -19.41
CA ILE A 95 7.43 -23.57 -18.60
C ILE A 95 7.66 -24.01 -17.15
N LYS A 96 8.85 -23.76 -16.61
CA LYS A 96 9.25 -24.18 -15.26
C LYS A 96 8.74 -23.21 -14.21
N ILE A 97 8.19 -23.73 -13.12
CA ILE A 97 7.69 -22.92 -12.00
C ILE A 97 8.68 -22.97 -10.84
N PHE A 98 9.11 -21.78 -10.39
CA PHE A 98 9.99 -21.56 -9.26
C PHE A 98 9.29 -20.69 -8.20
N GLY A 99 9.71 -20.78 -6.95
CA GLY A 99 9.21 -19.85 -5.95
C GLY A 99 9.85 -19.91 -4.57
N GLY A 100 9.29 -19.11 -3.65
CA GLY A 100 9.68 -19.06 -2.26
C GLY A 100 8.65 -18.31 -1.40
N GLY A 101 8.66 -18.54 -0.10
CA GLY A 101 7.72 -17.91 0.84
C GLY A 101 8.30 -17.75 2.24
N GLY A 102 9.63 -17.75 2.38
CA GLY A 102 10.28 -17.77 3.68
C GLY A 102 9.85 -18.99 4.51
N GLY A 103 9.48 -18.77 5.77
CA GLY A 103 8.99 -19.80 6.68
C GLY A 103 7.54 -20.25 6.42
N THR A 104 6.80 -19.59 5.53
CA THR A 104 5.37 -19.88 5.29
C THR A 104 5.15 -21.19 4.53
N ILE A 105 6.12 -21.64 3.72
CA ILE A 105 6.04 -22.89 2.95
C ILE A 105 6.86 -23.96 3.68
N LEU A 106 6.17 -24.91 4.29
CA LEU A 106 6.80 -25.96 5.11
C LEU A 106 7.56 -26.97 4.25
N PRO A 107 8.57 -27.68 4.79
CA PRO A 107 9.34 -28.68 4.03
C PRO A 107 8.47 -29.78 3.39
N GLU A 108 7.42 -30.23 4.09
CA GLU A 108 6.49 -31.25 3.59
C GLU A 108 5.67 -30.74 2.39
N GLU A 109 5.25 -29.47 2.44
CA GLU A 109 4.53 -28.79 1.36
C GLU A 109 5.42 -28.54 0.15
N GLN A 110 6.70 -28.24 0.39
CA GLN A 110 7.69 -28.14 -0.69
C GLN A 110 7.84 -29.49 -1.39
N ALA A 111 7.97 -30.58 -0.64
CA ALA A 111 8.06 -31.93 -1.20
C ALA A 111 6.79 -32.31 -1.98
N GLU A 112 5.61 -31.96 -1.48
CA GLU A 112 4.33 -32.15 -2.20
C GLU A 112 4.31 -31.39 -3.52
N LEU A 113 4.67 -30.11 -3.52
CA LEU A 113 4.68 -29.28 -4.73
C LEU A 113 5.75 -29.72 -5.73
N HIS A 114 6.93 -30.16 -5.27
CA HIS A 114 7.95 -30.75 -6.15
C HIS A 114 7.45 -32.06 -6.77
N ALA A 115 6.78 -32.91 -5.99
CA ALA A 115 6.15 -34.14 -6.50
C ALA A 115 5.02 -33.87 -7.50
N TYR A 116 4.29 -32.75 -7.34
CA TYR A 116 3.25 -32.31 -8.28
C TYR A 116 3.82 -31.84 -9.63
N GLY A 117 5.04 -31.29 -9.63
CA GLY A 117 5.75 -30.87 -10.84
C GLY A 117 6.32 -29.45 -10.81
N ILE A 118 6.28 -28.76 -9.65
CA ILE A 118 6.97 -27.48 -9.45
C ILE A 118 8.50 -27.72 -9.47
N ALA A 119 9.24 -26.91 -10.21
CA ALA A 119 10.66 -27.18 -10.48
C ALA A 119 11.54 -27.02 -9.24
N ARG A 120 11.42 -25.89 -8.54
CA ARG A 120 12.14 -25.66 -7.27
C ARG A 120 11.44 -24.61 -6.42
N LEU A 121 11.38 -24.88 -5.12
CA LEU A 121 10.97 -23.92 -4.09
C LEU A 121 12.16 -23.72 -3.16
N TYR A 122 12.55 -22.46 -2.92
CA TYR A 122 13.70 -22.10 -2.11
C TYR A 122 13.27 -21.75 -0.68
N SER A 123 13.82 -22.48 0.29
CA SER A 123 13.62 -22.28 1.73
C SER A 123 14.62 -21.26 2.30
N PRO A 124 14.39 -20.75 3.53
CA PRO A 124 15.40 -19.94 4.23
C PRO A 124 16.74 -20.66 4.39
N ASP A 125 16.73 -21.99 4.54
CA ASP A 125 17.93 -22.80 4.68
C ASP A 125 18.72 -22.87 3.36
N ASP A 126 18.04 -22.99 2.21
CA ASP A 126 18.68 -22.86 0.88
C ASP A 126 19.37 -21.50 0.72
N GLY A 127 18.73 -20.42 1.18
CA GLY A 127 19.29 -19.07 1.13
C GLY A 127 20.58 -18.91 1.93
N ARG A 128 20.71 -19.64 3.05
CA ARG A 128 21.94 -19.66 3.86
C ARG A 128 23.03 -20.50 3.20
N GLU A 129 22.69 -21.69 2.70
CA GLU A 129 23.65 -22.64 2.15
C GLU A 129 24.21 -22.21 0.79
N MET A 130 23.33 -21.74 -0.09
CA MET A 130 23.67 -21.36 -1.46
C MET A 130 24.06 -19.88 -1.59
N GLY A 131 23.55 -19.03 -0.67
CA GLY A 131 23.54 -17.58 -0.83
C GLY A 131 22.59 -17.13 -1.95
N LEU A 132 22.28 -15.83 -1.98
CA LEU A 132 21.35 -15.26 -2.97
C LEU A 132 21.77 -15.54 -4.42
N GLN A 133 23.05 -15.36 -4.75
CA GLN A 133 23.55 -15.64 -6.10
C GLN A 133 23.53 -17.13 -6.44
N GLY A 134 23.74 -18.01 -5.46
CA GLY A 134 23.70 -19.47 -5.68
C GLY A 134 22.30 -19.95 -6.05
N MET A 135 21.26 -19.47 -5.35
CA MET A 135 19.86 -19.78 -5.69
C MET A 135 19.52 -19.33 -7.12
N ILE A 136 19.95 -18.12 -7.51
CA ILE A 136 19.71 -17.62 -8.87
C ILE A 136 20.47 -18.41 -9.92
N ASN A 137 21.69 -18.85 -9.64
CA ASN A 137 22.45 -19.70 -10.56
C ASN A 137 21.75 -21.04 -10.80
N ASP A 138 21.23 -21.67 -9.75
CA ASP A 138 20.46 -22.91 -9.85
C ASP A 138 19.17 -22.72 -10.68
N LEU A 139 18.41 -21.66 -10.39
CA LEU A 139 17.21 -21.30 -11.16
C LEU A 139 17.52 -21.14 -12.65
N LEU A 140 18.56 -20.36 -12.98
CA LEU A 140 18.93 -20.11 -14.37
C LEU A 140 19.41 -21.37 -15.08
N GLN A 141 20.16 -22.25 -14.40
CA GLN A 141 20.59 -23.52 -14.98
C GLN A 141 19.41 -24.42 -15.36
N GLN A 142 18.38 -24.47 -14.51
CA GLN A 142 17.18 -25.27 -14.77
C GLN A 142 16.28 -24.66 -15.86
N ALA A 143 16.32 -23.32 -16.02
CA ALA A 143 15.58 -22.59 -17.04
C ALA A 143 16.33 -22.46 -18.38
N ASP A 144 17.59 -22.90 -18.48
CA ASP A 144 18.42 -22.73 -19.69
C ASP A 144 18.15 -23.79 -20.75
N PHE A 145 16.96 -23.74 -21.34
CA PHE A 145 16.59 -24.56 -22.49
C PHE A 145 16.11 -23.68 -23.66
N PRO A 146 16.24 -24.15 -24.91
CA PRO A 146 15.85 -23.36 -26.06
C PRO A 146 14.33 -23.22 -26.17
N THR A 147 13.84 -21.98 -26.25
CA THR A 147 12.48 -21.64 -26.68
C THR A 147 12.52 -21.11 -28.12
N GLY A 148 11.48 -21.38 -28.90
CA GLY A 148 11.45 -21.04 -30.33
C GLY A 148 12.26 -21.97 -31.26
N LYS A 149 13.01 -22.96 -30.75
CA LYS A 149 13.63 -24.01 -31.59
C LYS A 149 12.59 -24.99 -32.12
N LEU A 150 11.92 -24.58 -33.19
CA LEU A 150 10.92 -25.37 -33.90
C LEU A 150 11.56 -26.04 -35.11
N ASP A 151 11.48 -27.38 -35.19
CA ASP A 151 11.80 -28.06 -36.44
C ASP A 151 10.74 -27.73 -37.53
N VAL A 152 11.03 -28.09 -38.79
CA VAL A 152 10.14 -27.75 -39.93
C VAL A 152 8.72 -28.25 -39.76
N GLY A 153 8.52 -29.39 -39.10
CA GLY A 153 7.18 -29.90 -38.78
C GLY A 153 6.49 -29.04 -37.73
N LYS A 154 7.21 -28.69 -36.65
CA LYS A 154 6.66 -27.96 -35.51
C LYS A 154 6.29 -26.51 -35.80
N TRP A 155 7.07 -25.77 -36.58
CA TRP A 155 6.68 -24.38 -36.90
C TRP A 155 5.51 -24.33 -37.88
N ARG A 156 5.37 -25.30 -38.78
CA ARG A 156 4.18 -25.44 -39.63
C ARG A 156 2.93 -25.73 -38.80
N THR A 157 3.03 -26.63 -37.82
CA THR A 157 1.94 -26.86 -36.87
C THR A 157 1.62 -25.61 -36.05
N ALA A 158 2.63 -24.82 -35.64
CA ALA A 158 2.39 -23.56 -34.93
C ALA A 158 1.65 -22.53 -35.82
N ILE A 159 1.98 -22.44 -37.11
CA ILE A 159 1.24 -21.59 -38.07
C ILE A 159 -0.21 -22.08 -38.23
N GLU A 160 -0.44 -23.39 -38.37
CA GLU A 160 -1.79 -23.96 -38.42
C GLU A 160 -2.57 -23.73 -37.12
N GLU A 161 -1.90 -23.80 -35.97
CA GLU A 161 -2.52 -23.56 -34.68
C GLU A 161 -2.90 -22.08 -34.50
N ALA A 162 -2.00 -21.17 -34.87
CA ALA A 162 -2.23 -19.72 -34.82
C ALA A 162 -3.40 -19.34 -35.72
N TYR A 163 -3.35 -19.72 -37.00
CA TYR A 163 -4.23 -19.16 -38.02
C TYR A 163 -5.36 -20.10 -38.48
N GLY A 164 -5.46 -21.36 -38.05
CA GLY A 164 -6.49 -22.33 -38.50
C GLY A 164 -5.99 -23.32 -39.56
N GLY A 165 -6.82 -24.28 -40.02
CA GLY A 165 -6.45 -25.36 -40.97
C GLY A 165 -6.91 -25.14 -42.43
N MET A 166 -6.52 -26.03 -43.38
CA MET A 166 -7.09 -26.05 -44.75
C MET A 166 -8.23 -27.10 -44.81
N MET A 167 -9.43 -26.74 -45.30
CA MET A 167 -10.45 -27.75 -45.60
C MET A 167 -10.03 -28.60 -46.80
N GLY A 168 -9.89 -29.90 -46.58
CA GLY A 168 -9.83 -30.89 -47.65
C GLY A 168 -11.20 -31.04 -48.31
N SER A 169 -11.23 -31.08 -49.64
CA SER A 169 -12.42 -31.47 -50.41
C SER A 169 -13.03 -32.77 -49.86
N SER A 170 -14.32 -32.74 -49.54
CA SER A 170 -15.09 -33.94 -49.19
C SER A 170 -14.85 -35.07 -50.21
N GLN A 171 -14.39 -36.23 -49.73
CA GLN A 171 -14.33 -37.45 -50.53
C GLN A 171 -15.74 -37.91 -50.90
N GLY A 172 -16.03 -37.99 -52.21
CA GLY A 172 -16.81 -39.09 -52.79
C GLY A 172 -18.27 -38.86 -53.17
N ALA A 173 -18.52 -38.39 -54.40
CA ALA A 173 -19.55 -38.95 -55.27
C ALA A 173 -19.03 -38.91 -56.73
N PRO A 174 -18.91 -40.05 -57.44
CA PRO A 174 -18.37 -40.06 -58.79
C PRO A 174 -19.43 -39.64 -59.81
N GLY A 175 -19.23 -38.49 -60.45
CA GLY A 175 -19.92 -38.18 -61.70
C GLY A 175 -20.29 -36.70 -61.88
N SER A 176 -19.37 -35.89 -62.41
CA SER A 176 -19.66 -34.95 -63.51
C SER A 176 -18.40 -34.16 -63.86
N ASN A 177 -18.03 -34.17 -65.14
CA ASN A 177 -17.01 -33.31 -65.69
C ASN A 177 -17.48 -31.86 -65.65
N GLY A 178 -16.82 -31.02 -64.88
CA GLY A 178 -17.02 -29.58 -64.87
C GLY A 178 -15.76 -28.87 -64.40
N LYS A 179 -15.11 -28.12 -65.30
CA LYS A 179 -14.02 -27.21 -64.97
C LYS A 179 -14.53 -26.14 -64.01
N GLY A 180 -14.00 -26.14 -62.79
CA GLY A 180 -14.12 -25.08 -61.81
C GLY A 180 -13.15 -25.38 -60.68
N ALA A 181 -11.96 -24.78 -60.72
CA ALA A 181 -11.06 -24.82 -59.59
C ALA A 181 -11.74 -24.06 -58.45
N VAL A 182 -12.28 -24.78 -57.48
CA VAL A 182 -12.73 -24.18 -56.22
C VAL A 182 -11.46 -23.73 -55.50
N ALA A 183 -11.32 -22.42 -55.30
CA ALA A 183 -10.23 -21.87 -54.51
C ALA A 183 -10.29 -22.48 -53.11
N ILE A 184 -9.20 -23.14 -52.70
CA ILE A 184 -9.01 -23.57 -51.32
C ILE A 184 -8.84 -22.27 -50.53
N LEU A 185 -9.88 -21.84 -49.82
CA LEU A 185 -9.79 -20.68 -48.93
C LEU A 185 -9.25 -21.16 -47.57
N PRO A 186 -8.22 -20.50 -47.02
CA PRO A 186 -7.83 -20.72 -45.62
C PRO A 186 -9.02 -20.40 -44.72
N GLU A 187 -9.41 -21.32 -43.84
CA GLU A 187 -10.28 -20.95 -42.72
C GLU A 187 -9.38 -20.27 -41.69
N VAL A 188 -9.33 -18.94 -41.72
CA VAL A 188 -8.67 -18.18 -40.66
C VAL A 188 -9.51 -18.36 -39.40
N LYS A 189 -8.92 -18.92 -38.33
CA LYS A 189 -9.59 -19.02 -37.03
C LYS A 189 -10.17 -17.66 -36.66
N LYS A 190 -11.39 -17.66 -36.11
CA LYS A 190 -12.06 -16.41 -35.71
C LYS A 190 -11.28 -15.62 -34.64
N TRP A 191 -10.38 -16.28 -33.89
CA TRP A 191 -9.30 -15.64 -33.13
C TRP A 191 -8.12 -16.62 -32.86
N VAL A 192 -6.91 -16.07 -32.77
CA VAL A 192 -5.57 -16.70 -32.69
C VAL A 192 -5.26 -17.33 -31.31
N THR A 193 -4.37 -18.33 -31.24
CA THR A 193 -3.87 -18.83 -29.94
C THR A 193 -2.63 -18.06 -29.47
N ASP A 194 -2.70 -17.46 -28.27
CA ASP A 194 -1.57 -16.75 -27.63
C ASP A 194 -0.28 -17.57 -27.66
N ARG A 195 -0.39 -18.88 -27.38
CA ARG A 195 0.71 -19.84 -27.38
C ARG A 195 1.41 -19.91 -28.73
N ALA A 196 0.66 -20.02 -29.82
CA ALA A 196 1.26 -20.19 -31.14
C ALA A 196 1.95 -18.90 -31.60
N LEU A 197 1.33 -17.74 -31.36
CA LEU A 197 1.95 -16.44 -31.63
C LEU A 197 3.23 -16.24 -30.82
N GLY A 198 3.19 -16.52 -29.52
CA GLY A 198 4.35 -16.41 -28.64
C GLY A 198 5.54 -17.25 -29.13
N ARG A 199 5.28 -18.49 -29.56
CA ARG A 199 6.30 -19.41 -30.11
C ARG A 199 6.86 -18.98 -31.45
N LEU A 200 6.01 -18.50 -32.37
CA LEU A 200 6.45 -18.00 -33.68
C LEU A 200 7.34 -16.77 -33.53
N ILE A 201 6.97 -15.85 -32.65
CA ILE A 201 7.79 -14.67 -32.34
C ILE A 201 9.13 -15.10 -31.73
N SER A 202 9.14 -16.02 -30.76
CA SER A 202 10.40 -16.53 -30.19
C SER A 202 11.28 -17.23 -31.21
N ALA A 203 10.70 -17.97 -32.16
CA ALA A 203 11.45 -18.63 -33.23
C ALA A 203 12.17 -17.60 -34.10
N VAL A 204 11.47 -16.53 -34.51
CA VAL A 204 12.08 -15.42 -35.26
C VAL A 204 13.15 -14.70 -34.43
N GLU A 205 12.90 -14.48 -33.13
CA GLU A 205 13.86 -13.77 -32.28
C GLU A 205 15.18 -14.53 -32.08
N ASN A 206 15.10 -15.85 -31.94
CA ASN A 206 16.18 -16.70 -31.48
C ASN A 206 16.86 -17.52 -32.59
N GLU A 207 16.18 -17.83 -33.70
CA GLU A 207 16.66 -18.71 -34.78
C GLU A 207 16.65 -18.01 -36.14
N PRO A 208 17.74 -17.31 -36.53
CA PRO A 208 17.82 -16.57 -37.80
C PRO A 208 17.53 -17.43 -39.04
N ASP A 209 17.93 -18.71 -39.03
CA ASP A 209 17.78 -19.62 -40.17
C ASP A 209 16.32 -20.04 -40.43
N LEU A 210 15.42 -19.86 -39.44
CA LEU A 210 14.00 -20.20 -39.56
C LEU A 210 13.14 -19.01 -39.96
N VAL A 211 13.67 -17.79 -39.94
CA VAL A 211 12.93 -16.55 -40.22
C VAL A 211 12.30 -16.59 -41.61
N GLU A 212 13.13 -16.80 -42.64
CA GLU A 212 12.67 -16.78 -44.04
C GLU A 212 11.62 -17.87 -44.33
N PRO A 213 11.82 -19.16 -43.97
CA PRO A 213 10.78 -20.19 -44.15
C PRO A 213 9.47 -19.93 -43.40
N ILE A 214 9.53 -19.38 -42.18
CA ILE A 214 8.34 -19.06 -41.39
C ILE A 214 7.56 -17.92 -42.06
N LEU A 215 8.25 -16.85 -42.46
CA LEU A 215 7.62 -15.68 -43.07
C LEU A 215 7.03 -15.99 -44.45
N GLU A 216 7.72 -16.79 -45.27
CA GLU A 216 7.17 -17.27 -46.55
C GLU A 216 5.85 -18.01 -46.34
N ALA A 217 5.80 -18.94 -45.38
CA ALA A 217 4.58 -19.69 -45.09
C ALA A 217 3.47 -18.84 -44.47
N VAL A 218 3.82 -17.85 -43.63
CA VAL A 218 2.85 -16.87 -43.10
C VAL A 218 2.27 -16.06 -44.25
N HIS A 219 3.11 -15.51 -45.14
CA HIS A 219 2.69 -14.75 -46.31
C HIS A 219 1.81 -15.56 -47.25
N GLU A 220 2.19 -16.81 -47.57
CA GLU A 220 1.38 -17.69 -48.43
C GLU A 220 -0.02 -17.91 -47.85
N ARG A 221 -0.13 -18.04 -46.52
CA ARG A 221 -1.40 -18.35 -45.85
C ARG A 221 -2.33 -17.15 -45.70
N VAL A 222 -1.75 -15.96 -45.57
CA VAL A 222 -2.50 -14.71 -45.35
C VAL A 222 -2.50 -13.79 -46.58
N ALA A 223 -2.06 -14.32 -47.73
CA ALA A 223 -2.07 -13.61 -48.99
C ALA A 223 -3.49 -13.12 -49.32
N GLY A 224 -3.66 -11.80 -49.43
CA GLY A 224 -4.94 -11.16 -49.74
C GLY A 224 -5.82 -10.82 -48.53
N LEU A 225 -5.35 -11.04 -47.30
CA LEU A 225 -6.01 -10.51 -46.10
C LEU A 225 -5.81 -8.98 -45.98
N ALA A 226 -6.73 -8.31 -45.29
CA ALA A 226 -6.60 -6.89 -44.98
C ALA A 226 -5.37 -6.64 -44.11
N HIS A 227 -4.79 -5.45 -44.18
CA HIS A 227 -3.67 -5.06 -43.33
C HIS A 227 -4.21 -4.37 -42.07
N PRO A 228 -4.05 -4.96 -40.88
CA PRO A 228 -4.38 -4.29 -39.63
C PRO A 228 -3.66 -2.95 -39.50
N PRO A 229 -4.34 -1.89 -39.04
CA PRO A 229 -3.69 -0.62 -38.76
C PRO A 229 -2.69 -0.75 -37.61
N VAL A 230 -1.59 -0.03 -37.71
CA VAL A 230 -0.54 0.03 -36.71
C VAL A 230 -0.41 1.44 -36.14
N LEU A 231 -0.64 1.56 -34.84
CA LEU A 231 -0.37 2.77 -34.05
C LEU A 231 1.04 2.68 -33.44
N GLY A 232 1.95 3.50 -33.93
CA GLY A 232 3.29 3.63 -33.38
C GLY A 232 3.32 4.66 -32.25
N ILE A 233 3.75 4.26 -31.05
CA ILE A 233 3.83 5.13 -29.88
C ILE A 233 5.29 5.25 -29.44
N THR A 234 5.83 6.44 -29.55
CA THR A 234 7.20 6.74 -29.12
C THR A 234 7.23 7.97 -28.22
N GLY A 235 8.39 8.26 -27.63
CA GLY A 235 8.51 9.33 -26.65
C GLY A 235 9.72 9.20 -25.74
N THR A 236 9.98 10.27 -24.98
CA THR A 236 11.09 10.30 -24.04
C THR A 236 10.90 9.28 -22.92
N GLY A 237 12.02 8.77 -22.38
CA GLY A 237 12.02 7.86 -21.25
C GLY A 237 11.27 8.45 -20.05
N GLY A 238 10.32 7.69 -19.48
CA GLY A 238 9.54 8.14 -18.33
C GLY A 238 8.41 9.14 -18.64
N ALA A 239 8.12 9.44 -19.92
CA ALA A 239 6.98 10.28 -20.30
C ALA A 239 5.61 9.66 -19.97
N GLY A 240 5.57 8.35 -19.68
CA GLY A 240 4.36 7.61 -19.33
C GLY A 240 3.67 6.96 -20.52
N LYS A 241 4.45 6.48 -21.50
CA LYS A 241 3.98 5.79 -22.71
C LYS A 241 3.13 4.56 -22.38
N SER A 242 3.68 3.57 -21.67
CA SER A 242 2.96 2.36 -21.28
C SER A 242 1.74 2.62 -20.37
N SER A 243 1.77 3.66 -19.53
CA SER A 243 0.57 4.11 -18.79
C SER A 243 -0.52 4.69 -19.71
N LEU A 244 -0.12 5.47 -20.73
CA LEU A 244 -1.05 6.02 -21.71
C LEU A 244 -1.63 4.91 -22.60
N ILE A 245 -0.81 3.93 -22.99
CA ILE A 245 -1.23 2.74 -23.74
C ILE A 245 -2.28 1.96 -22.97
N ASP A 246 -2.05 1.70 -21.68
CA ASP A 246 -3.04 1.05 -20.82
C ASP A 246 -4.38 1.79 -20.80
N GLU A 247 -4.33 3.12 -20.71
CA GLU A 247 -5.54 3.95 -20.77
C GLU A 247 -6.21 3.87 -22.14
N LEU A 248 -5.46 3.85 -23.26
CA LEU A 248 -6.00 3.70 -24.61
C LEU A 248 -6.63 2.32 -24.83
N VAL A 249 -5.96 1.24 -24.42
CA VAL A 249 -6.49 -0.13 -24.44
C VAL A 249 -7.78 -0.21 -23.63
N ARG A 250 -7.83 0.42 -22.45
CA ARG A 250 -9.05 0.50 -21.65
C ARG A 250 -10.20 1.16 -22.41
N ARG A 251 -9.98 2.30 -23.08
CA ARG A 251 -11.05 2.96 -23.87
C ARG A 251 -11.46 2.08 -25.04
N PHE A 252 -10.50 1.48 -25.74
CA PHE A 252 -10.75 0.57 -26.85
C PHE A 252 -11.66 -0.60 -26.45
N LEU A 253 -11.38 -1.25 -25.32
CA LEU A 253 -12.21 -2.35 -24.82
C LEU A 253 -13.61 -1.92 -24.34
N LEU A 254 -13.78 -0.63 -23.99
CA LEU A 254 -15.06 -0.05 -23.59
C LEU A 254 -15.89 0.44 -24.79
N ASP A 255 -15.22 0.92 -25.85
CA ASP A 255 -15.86 1.43 -27.06
C ASP A 255 -16.27 0.28 -27.99
N PHE A 256 -15.45 -0.77 -28.06
CA PHE A 256 -15.69 -1.94 -28.91
C PHE A 256 -15.85 -3.20 -28.06
N GLU A 257 -16.96 -3.92 -28.24
CA GLU A 257 -17.25 -5.15 -27.50
C GLU A 257 -16.63 -6.41 -28.14
N ASP A 258 -16.37 -6.39 -29.46
CA ASP A 258 -15.98 -7.56 -30.27
C ASP A 258 -14.59 -7.44 -30.92
N LYS A 259 -13.98 -6.24 -30.91
CA LYS A 259 -12.66 -5.99 -31.53
C LYS A 259 -11.48 -6.44 -30.65
N HIS A 260 -10.40 -6.85 -31.29
CA HIS A 260 -9.16 -7.39 -30.71
C HIS A 260 -7.97 -6.48 -30.97
N ILE A 261 -7.04 -6.41 -30.00
CA ILE A 261 -5.88 -5.52 -30.07
C ILE A 261 -4.59 -6.25 -29.68
N ALA A 262 -3.51 -6.00 -30.43
CA ALA A 262 -2.18 -6.47 -30.08
C ALA A 262 -1.29 -5.32 -29.59
N VAL A 263 -0.46 -5.57 -28.58
CA VAL A 263 0.50 -4.60 -28.03
C VAL A 263 1.89 -5.21 -28.05
N VAL A 264 2.83 -4.51 -28.67
CA VAL A 264 4.26 -4.84 -28.65
C VAL A 264 4.99 -3.71 -27.95
N SER A 265 5.60 -3.98 -26.81
CA SER A 265 6.40 -3.00 -26.07
C SER A 265 7.87 -3.36 -26.10
N VAL A 266 8.74 -2.36 -26.30
CA VAL A 266 10.19 -2.56 -26.38
C VAL A 266 10.91 -1.85 -25.25
N ASP A 267 11.71 -2.59 -24.48
CA ASP A 267 12.52 -2.08 -23.37
C ASP A 267 14.04 -2.24 -23.61
N PRO A 268 14.90 -1.37 -23.04
CA PRO A 268 16.33 -1.40 -23.30
C PRO A 268 17.05 -2.54 -22.57
N SER A 269 17.99 -3.20 -23.25
CA SER A 269 18.86 -4.24 -22.64
C SER A 269 20.11 -3.64 -21.95
N LYS A 270 20.58 -4.28 -20.87
CA LYS A 270 21.85 -3.91 -20.21
C LYS A 270 23.06 -4.39 -21.01
N ARG A 271 23.89 -3.43 -21.46
CA ARG A 271 25.11 -3.71 -22.26
C ARG A 271 26.08 -4.70 -21.61
N ARG A 272 26.29 -4.64 -20.29
CA ARG A 272 27.32 -5.42 -19.59
C ARG A 272 26.92 -6.89 -19.40
N THR A 273 25.64 -7.15 -19.14
CA THR A 273 25.15 -8.46 -18.72
C THR A 273 24.33 -9.15 -19.81
N GLY A 274 23.79 -8.39 -20.78
CA GLY A 274 22.89 -8.90 -21.80
C GLY A 274 21.45 -9.11 -21.33
N GLY A 275 21.18 -8.98 -20.03
CA GLY A 275 19.84 -9.08 -19.44
C GLY A 275 19.03 -7.79 -19.60
N ALA A 276 17.71 -7.89 -19.46
CA ALA A 276 16.77 -6.77 -19.59
C ALA A 276 15.72 -6.80 -18.48
N LEU A 277 15.22 -5.64 -18.10
CA LEU A 277 14.03 -5.52 -17.27
C LEU A 277 12.93 -5.05 -18.21
N LEU A 278 12.01 -5.95 -18.53
CA LEU A 278 10.86 -5.69 -19.39
C LEU A 278 9.73 -5.23 -18.48
N GLY A 279 9.67 -3.91 -18.29
CA GLY A 279 8.90 -3.22 -17.27
C GLY A 279 7.63 -2.55 -17.76
N ASP A 280 7.36 -2.50 -19.06
CA ASP A 280 6.12 -1.88 -19.57
C ASP A 280 4.86 -2.61 -19.11
N ARG A 281 4.88 -3.95 -19.12
CA ARG A 281 3.74 -4.80 -18.74
C ARG A 281 3.27 -4.60 -17.30
N ILE A 282 4.14 -4.14 -16.38
CA ILE A 282 3.74 -3.84 -15.00
C ILE A 282 2.71 -2.70 -14.90
N ARG A 283 2.73 -1.78 -15.89
CA ARG A 283 1.89 -0.57 -15.92
C ARG A 283 0.50 -0.84 -16.50
N MET A 284 0.32 -1.99 -17.14
CA MET A 284 -0.87 -2.31 -17.91
C MET A 284 -1.83 -3.18 -17.10
N ASN A 285 -2.98 -2.62 -16.76
CA ASN A 285 -4.08 -3.31 -16.09
C ASN A 285 -5.12 -3.83 -17.10
N ALA A 286 -5.35 -3.10 -18.20
CA ALA A 286 -6.38 -3.41 -19.20
C ALA A 286 -6.00 -4.55 -20.16
N VAL A 287 -4.71 -4.93 -20.21
CA VAL A 287 -4.21 -6.00 -21.10
C VAL A 287 -4.58 -7.41 -20.66
N TYR A 288 -5.11 -7.59 -19.45
CA TYR A 288 -5.59 -8.89 -18.97
C TYR A 288 -7.03 -9.12 -19.40
N ASN A 289 -7.22 -9.25 -20.71
CA ASN A 289 -8.48 -9.52 -21.37
C ASN A 289 -8.23 -10.47 -22.54
N GLU A 290 -9.17 -11.39 -22.81
CA GLU A 290 -9.03 -12.36 -23.91
C GLU A 290 -8.90 -11.72 -25.29
N ARG A 291 -9.35 -10.47 -25.45
CA ARG A 291 -9.25 -9.69 -26.69
C ARG A 291 -7.92 -8.96 -26.85
N VAL A 292 -6.97 -9.14 -25.93
CA VAL A 292 -5.68 -8.43 -25.91
C VAL A 292 -4.50 -9.40 -25.92
N TYR A 293 -3.65 -9.28 -26.93
CA TYR A 293 -2.35 -9.95 -26.97
C TYR A 293 -1.23 -8.98 -26.65
N MET A 294 -0.32 -9.30 -25.73
CA MET A 294 0.84 -8.45 -25.43
C MET A 294 2.16 -9.22 -25.44
N ARG A 295 3.17 -8.67 -26.15
CA ARG A 295 4.54 -9.18 -26.18
C ARG A 295 5.54 -8.10 -25.78
N SER A 296 6.44 -8.43 -24.85
CA SER A 296 7.50 -7.53 -24.40
C SER A 296 8.83 -7.90 -25.06
N LEU A 297 9.48 -6.98 -25.75
CA LEU A 297 10.74 -7.21 -26.45
C LEU A 297 11.88 -6.45 -25.77
N ALA A 298 13.08 -7.02 -25.85
CA ALA A 298 14.30 -6.32 -25.48
C ALA A 298 14.94 -5.76 -26.76
N THR A 299 15.53 -4.56 -26.73
CA THR A 299 16.21 -4.00 -27.91
C THR A 299 17.32 -4.90 -28.45
N ARG A 300 18.04 -5.62 -27.56
CA ARG A 300 19.17 -6.52 -27.88
C ARG A 300 20.31 -5.86 -28.68
N GLN A 301 20.27 -4.55 -28.84
CA GLN A 301 21.20 -3.73 -29.62
C GLN A 301 21.52 -2.43 -28.89
N SER A 302 22.65 -1.81 -29.22
CA SER A 302 23.06 -0.52 -28.66
C SER A 302 22.49 0.64 -29.48
N ASN A 303 21.91 1.64 -28.80
CA ASN A 303 21.46 2.92 -29.36
C ASN A 303 20.31 2.86 -30.36
N LEU A 304 19.53 1.77 -30.39
CA LEU A 304 18.31 1.64 -31.19
C LEU A 304 17.11 1.51 -30.26
N ALA A 305 15.98 2.09 -30.66
CA ALA A 305 14.77 2.11 -29.83
C ALA A 305 13.85 0.91 -30.04
N LEU A 306 14.04 0.19 -31.16
CA LEU A 306 13.30 -1.01 -31.55
C LEU A 306 14.20 -2.27 -31.54
N SER A 307 13.57 -3.44 -31.62
CA SER A 307 14.26 -4.72 -31.82
C SER A 307 14.62 -4.91 -33.28
N ARG A 308 15.76 -5.57 -33.55
CA ARG A 308 16.21 -5.91 -34.92
C ARG A 308 15.20 -6.69 -35.76
N HIS A 309 14.28 -7.39 -35.10
CA HIS A 309 13.32 -8.32 -35.70
C HIS A 309 11.90 -7.76 -35.73
N ILE A 310 11.76 -6.44 -35.57
CA ILE A 310 10.43 -5.85 -35.43
C ILE A 310 9.59 -6.01 -36.69
N SER A 311 10.20 -5.91 -37.88
CA SER A 311 9.51 -6.07 -39.17
C SER A 311 8.85 -7.45 -39.28
N GLU A 312 9.60 -8.49 -38.91
CA GLU A 312 9.17 -9.88 -38.94
C GLU A 312 8.07 -10.15 -37.93
N ILE A 313 8.17 -9.58 -36.72
CA ILE A 313 7.15 -9.70 -35.67
C ILE A 313 5.85 -9.01 -36.11
N MET A 314 5.94 -7.81 -36.70
CA MET A 314 4.78 -7.09 -37.21
C MET A 314 4.08 -7.89 -38.32
N THR A 315 4.82 -8.58 -39.18
CA THR A 315 4.25 -9.49 -40.19
C THR A 315 3.43 -10.61 -39.55
N ILE A 316 3.97 -11.26 -38.50
CA ILE A 316 3.27 -12.31 -37.75
C ILE A 316 1.98 -11.77 -37.12
N LEU A 317 2.02 -10.59 -36.51
CA LEU A 317 0.83 -10.00 -35.87
C LEU A 317 -0.20 -9.50 -36.88
N LYS A 318 0.23 -8.94 -38.03
CA LYS A 318 -0.69 -8.56 -39.12
C LYS A 318 -1.40 -9.78 -39.70
N ALA A 319 -0.68 -10.90 -39.83
CA ALA A 319 -1.25 -12.18 -40.25
C ALA A 319 -2.33 -12.72 -39.28
N ALA A 320 -2.26 -12.33 -38.00
CA ALA A 320 -3.25 -12.70 -36.99
C ALA A 320 -4.57 -11.91 -37.09
N GLN A 321 -4.64 -10.88 -37.96
CA GLN A 321 -5.84 -10.08 -38.21
C GLN A 321 -6.43 -9.42 -36.94
N PHE A 322 -5.57 -8.88 -36.07
CA PHE A 322 -6.03 -7.97 -35.02
C PHE A 322 -6.68 -6.72 -35.64
N ASP A 323 -7.67 -6.11 -34.98
CA ASP A 323 -8.31 -4.88 -35.45
C ASP A 323 -7.41 -3.65 -35.26
N LEU A 324 -6.47 -3.72 -34.32
CA LEU A 324 -5.45 -2.69 -34.09
C LEU A 324 -4.17 -3.33 -33.52
N ILE A 325 -3.01 -2.86 -33.99
CA ILE A 325 -1.71 -3.20 -33.41
C ILE A 325 -1.07 -1.94 -32.85
N ILE A 326 -0.69 -1.95 -31.58
CA ILE A 326 0.09 -0.89 -30.93
C ILE A 326 1.55 -1.33 -30.84
N LEU A 327 2.46 -0.48 -31.32
CA LEU A 327 3.90 -0.66 -31.20
C LEU A 327 4.50 0.45 -30.33
N GLU A 328 5.01 0.10 -29.15
CA GLU A 328 5.70 0.99 -28.24
C GLU A 328 7.21 0.85 -28.35
N THR A 329 7.91 1.98 -28.52
CA THR A 329 9.38 2.00 -28.47
C THR A 329 9.91 2.08 -27.04
N SER A 330 11.20 1.76 -26.87
CA SER A 330 11.92 2.19 -25.66
C SER A 330 12.02 3.72 -25.58
N GLY A 331 12.50 4.27 -24.47
CA GLY A 331 12.67 5.72 -24.33
C GLY A 331 13.64 6.29 -25.37
N ILE A 332 13.16 7.16 -26.26
CA ILE A 332 13.97 7.70 -27.35
C ILE A 332 14.71 9.00 -26.99
N GLY A 333 15.81 9.24 -27.70
CA GLY A 333 16.50 10.53 -27.75
C GLY A 333 15.77 11.54 -28.66
N GLN A 334 16.40 12.70 -28.89
CA GLN A 334 15.80 13.76 -29.70
C GLN A 334 15.74 13.45 -31.21
N SER A 335 16.60 12.57 -31.73
CA SER A 335 16.79 12.32 -33.17
C SER A 335 16.28 10.96 -33.67
N ASP A 336 15.52 10.23 -32.86
CA ASP A 336 15.04 8.89 -33.21
C ASP A 336 13.65 8.98 -33.87
N THR A 337 13.48 8.35 -35.03
CA THR A 337 12.24 8.40 -35.83
C THR A 337 11.84 7.02 -36.36
N GLU A 338 12.52 5.94 -35.96
CA GLU A 338 12.37 4.61 -36.58
C GLU A 338 10.93 4.07 -36.49
N ILE A 339 10.16 4.48 -35.48
CA ILE A 339 8.78 4.03 -35.30
C ILE A 339 7.87 4.38 -36.49
N VAL A 340 8.19 5.45 -37.22
CA VAL A 340 7.38 5.96 -38.34
C VAL A 340 7.39 4.97 -39.50
N ASP A 341 8.51 4.26 -39.71
CA ASP A 341 8.65 3.27 -40.78
C ASP A 341 7.81 2.00 -40.54
N PHE A 342 7.34 1.80 -39.30
CA PHE A 342 6.57 0.62 -38.88
C PHE A 342 5.13 0.94 -38.48
N SER A 343 4.66 2.18 -38.64
CA SER A 343 3.31 2.61 -38.20
C SER A 343 2.55 3.38 -39.27
N ASP A 344 1.22 3.24 -39.27
CA ASP A 344 0.32 4.01 -40.14
C ASP A 344 -0.02 5.38 -39.51
N VAL A 345 -0.09 5.40 -38.18
CA VAL A 345 -0.25 6.61 -37.35
C VAL A 345 0.83 6.63 -36.28
N ALA A 346 1.56 7.74 -36.16
CA ALA A 346 2.59 7.93 -35.14
C ALA A 346 2.15 8.91 -34.03
N LEU A 347 2.19 8.47 -32.78
CA LEU A 347 1.96 9.25 -31.57
C LEU A 347 3.29 9.53 -30.85
N TYR A 348 3.62 10.81 -30.69
CA TYR A 348 4.76 11.25 -29.87
C TYR A 348 4.32 11.67 -28.47
N VAL A 349 4.83 11.00 -27.45
CA VAL A 349 4.53 11.27 -26.04
C VAL A 349 5.70 11.99 -25.38
N MET A 350 5.44 13.14 -24.77
CA MET A 350 6.42 13.94 -24.04
C MET A 350 5.87 14.45 -22.71
N THR A 351 6.72 15.05 -21.89
CA THR A 351 6.32 15.75 -20.65
C THR A 351 6.42 17.26 -20.82
N PRO A 352 5.84 18.06 -19.92
CA PRO A 352 6.08 19.51 -19.88
C PRO A 352 7.54 19.91 -19.63
N GLU A 353 8.41 18.97 -19.24
CA GLU A 353 9.81 19.21 -18.90
C GLU A 353 10.73 18.88 -20.08
N TYR A 354 10.81 19.78 -21.07
CA TYR A 354 11.65 19.64 -22.28
C TYR A 354 12.83 20.62 -22.32
N GLY A 355 13.05 21.39 -21.25
CA GLY A 355 14.06 22.45 -21.18
C GLY A 355 13.59 23.77 -21.80
N ALA A 356 14.45 24.43 -22.57
CA ALA A 356 14.07 25.66 -23.27
C ALA A 356 13.25 25.36 -24.53
N ALA A 357 12.40 26.29 -24.96
CA ALA A 357 11.60 26.14 -26.19
C ALA A 357 12.44 25.85 -27.45
N THR A 358 13.70 26.31 -27.50
CA THR A 358 14.64 26.01 -28.59
C THR A 358 15.07 24.54 -28.67
N GLN A 359 14.83 23.74 -27.64
CA GLN A 359 15.07 22.29 -27.69
C GLN A 359 14.04 21.58 -28.56
N LEU A 360 12.83 22.13 -28.69
CA LEU A 360 11.78 21.56 -29.53
C LEU A 360 12.19 21.54 -31.02
N GLU A 361 13.02 22.48 -31.45
CA GLU A 361 13.59 22.53 -32.81
C GLU A 361 14.54 21.37 -33.12
N LYS A 362 14.94 20.58 -32.11
CA LYS A 362 15.85 19.43 -32.25
C LYS A 362 15.15 18.09 -32.13
N ILE A 363 13.85 18.08 -31.85
CA ILE A 363 13.08 16.86 -31.67
C ILE A 363 12.49 16.47 -33.02
N ASP A 364 13.14 15.53 -33.70
CA ASP A 364 12.75 15.12 -35.06
C ASP A 364 11.32 14.57 -35.08
N MET A 365 10.88 13.86 -34.03
CA MET A 365 9.51 13.37 -33.93
C MET A 365 8.43 14.47 -33.99
N LEU A 366 8.74 15.74 -33.71
CA LEU A 366 7.77 16.83 -33.89
C LEU A 366 7.50 17.16 -35.37
N ASP A 367 8.39 16.75 -36.29
CA ASP A 367 8.15 16.83 -37.73
C ASP A 367 7.23 15.69 -38.19
N TYR A 368 7.54 14.46 -37.75
CA TYR A 368 6.93 13.24 -38.29
C TYR A 368 5.66 12.77 -37.57
N ALA A 369 5.48 13.06 -36.27
CA ALA A 369 4.33 12.57 -35.52
C ALA A 369 3.01 13.13 -36.07
N ASP A 370 2.01 12.25 -36.24
CA ASP A 370 0.66 12.66 -36.61
C ASP A 370 -0.05 13.33 -35.44
N ILE A 371 0.20 12.82 -34.23
CA ILE A 371 -0.42 13.24 -33.00
C ILE A 371 0.66 13.41 -31.93
N ILE A 372 0.54 14.45 -31.11
CA ILE A 372 1.45 14.70 -29.99
C ILE A 372 0.65 14.69 -28.68
N ALA A 373 1.11 13.91 -27.71
CA ALA A 373 0.58 13.90 -26.36
C ALA A 373 1.61 14.47 -25.38
N ILE A 374 1.28 15.61 -24.77
CA ILE A 374 2.02 16.16 -23.63
C ILE A 374 1.41 15.55 -22.37
N ASN A 375 1.92 14.38 -22.00
CA ASN A 375 1.48 13.64 -20.82
C ASN A 375 2.08 14.22 -19.53
N LYS A 376 1.51 13.87 -18.38
CA LYS A 376 1.79 14.52 -17.09
C LYS A 376 1.50 16.01 -17.16
N PHE A 377 0.40 16.37 -17.82
CA PHE A 377 0.00 17.74 -18.08
C PHE A 377 -0.27 18.55 -16.80
N ASP A 378 -0.47 17.86 -15.67
CA ASP A 378 -0.58 18.40 -14.33
C ASP A 378 0.73 18.96 -13.77
N LYS A 379 1.86 18.67 -14.40
CA LYS A 379 3.16 19.24 -14.03
C LYS A 379 3.21 20.73 -14.35
N ARG A 380 4.07 21.43 -13.60
CA ARG A 380 4.29 22.85 -13.78
C ARG A 380 4.76 23.13 -15.22
N GLY A 381 4.11 24.08 -15.87
CA GLY A 381 4.44 24.45 -17.25
C GLY A 381 3.68 23.66 -18.32
N GLY A 382 2.71 22.79 -17.98
CA GLY A 382 1.90 22.07 -18.97
C GLY A 382 1.26 22.97 -20.03
N GLN A 383 0.64 24.08 -19.61
CA GLN A 383 0.04 25.05 -20.53
C GLN A 383 1.08 25.77 -21.42
N ASP A 384 2.24 26.12 -20.86
CA ASP A 384 3.35 26.69 -21.64
C ASP A 384 3.90 25.67 -22.65
N ALA A 385 4.02 24.40 -22.24
CA ALA A 385 4.41 23.28 -23.09
C ALA A 385 3.47 23.13 -24.27
N LEU A 386 2.15 23.12 -24.02
CA LEU A 386 1.14 23.02 -25.07
C LEU A 386 1.30 24.14 -26.10
N ARG A 387 1.46 25.38 -25.63
CA ARG A 387 1.66 26.55 -26.49
C ARG A 387 2.95 26.43 -27.31
N ASP A 388 4.05 26.06 -26.68
CA ASP A 388 5.36 26.05 -27.32
C ASP A 388 5.47 24.91 -28.34
N VAL A 389 4.96 23.72 -28.00
CA VAL A 389 4.85 22.58 -28.93
C VAL A 389 3.91 22.90 -30.08
N ALA A 390 2.76 23.54 -29.83
CA ALA A 390 1.86 24.00 -30.89
C ALA A 390 2.52 25.00 -31.84
N LYS A 391 3.30 25.96 -31.32
CA LYS A 391 4.09 26.87 -32.15
C LYS A 391 5.12 26.13 -32.99
N GLN A 392 5.82 25.16 -32.40
CA GLN A 392 6.84 24.40 -33.13
C GLN A 392 6.21 23.53 -34.22
N PHE A 393 5.13 22.81 -33.91
CA PHE A 393 4.40 22.00 -34.88
C PHE A 393 3.91 22.81 -36.08
N LYS A 394 3.39 24.03 -35.85
CA LYS A 394 3.02 24.95 -36.94
C LYS A 394 4.20 25.32 -37.83
N ARG A 395 5.36 25.59 -37.24
CA ARG A 395 6.58 25.96 -37.98
C ARG A 395 7.06 24.80 -38.83
N ASN A 396 7.14 23.61 -38.24
CA ASN A 396 7.56 22.37 -38.88
C ASN A 396 6.72 22.05 -40.13
N ARG A 397 5.40 22.32 -40.06
CA ARG A 397 4.45 22.02 -41.16
C ARG A 397 4.00 23.22 -42.00
N GLY A 398 4.55 24.41 -41.76
CA GLY A 398 4.15 25.64 -42.47
C GLY A 398 2.68 26.09 -42.25
N LEU A 399 2.05 25.67 -41.15
CA LEU A 399 0.62 25.90 -40.85
C LEU A 399 0.38 27.24 -40.13
N TRP A 400 0.72 28.35 -40.77
CA TRP A 400 0.72 29.69 -40.14
C TRP A 400 -0.69 30.23 -39.81
N THR A 401 -1.72 29.81 -40.55
CA THR A 401 -3.12 30.25 -40.38
C THR A 401 -3.96 29.30 -39.54
N ALA A 402 -3.46 28.11 -39.21
CA ALA A 402 -4.19 27.14 -38.40
C ALA A 402 -4.44 27.70 -36.98
N VAL A 403 -5.61 27.44 -36.41
CA VAL A 403 -5.88 27.75 -35.00
C VAL A 403 -5.13 26.73 -34.14
N SER A 404 -4.48 27.18 -33.06
CA SER A 404 -3.65 26.27 -32.24
C SER A 404 -4.47 25.17 -31.56
N GLU A 405 -5.75 25.42 -31.28
CA GLU A 405 -6.68 24.50 -30.61
C GLU A 405 -7.12 23.35 -31.53
N ASP A 406 -7.03 23.53 -32.85
CA ASP A 406 -7.39 22.50 -33.85
C ASP A 406 -6.20 21.58 -34.20
N LEU A 407 -5.02 21.84 -33.65
CA LEU A 407 -3.84 21.01 -33.91
C LEU A 407 -3.94 19.69 -33.13
N PRO A 408 -3.37 18.59 -33.66
CA PRO A 408 -3.40 17.28 -33.01
C PRO A 408 -2.40 17.19 -31.84
N ILE A 409 -2.50 18.11 -30.89
CA ILE A 409 -1.59 18.26 -29.76
C ILE A 409 -2.42 18.33 -28.48
N PHE A 410 -2.25 17.35 -27.62
CA PHE A 410 -3.15 17.12 -26.49
C PHE A 410 -2.38 17.11 -25.16
N GLY A 411 -2.89 17.85 -24.17
CA GLY A 411 -2.48 17.69 -22.79
C GLY A 411 -3.18 16.48 -22.18
N THR A 412 -2.43 15.51 -21.66
CA THR A 412 -2.98 14.28 -21.06
C THR A 412 -2.43 14.01 -19.67
N ILE A 413 -3.23 13.35 -18.85
CA ILE A 413 -2.85 12.92 -17.50
C ILE A 413 -3.20 11.44 -17.36
N ALA A 414 -2.37 10.55 -17.91
CA ALA A 414 -2.64 9.10 -17.88
C ALA A 414 -2.73 8.51 -16.46
N SER A 415 -2.20 9.19 -15.44
CA SER A 415 -2.34 8.81 -14.03
C SER A 415 -3.71 9.13 -13.43
N GLN A 416 -4.47 10.02 -14.06
CA GLN A 416 -5.82 10.39 -13.64
C GLN A 416 -6.82 9.47 -14.33
N PHE A 417 -7.59 8.73 -13.53
CA PHE A 417 -8.65 7.89 -14.06
C PHE A 417 -9.69 8.75 -14.80
N ASN A 418 -10.08 8.30 -16.00
CA ASN A 418 -11.05 8.98 -16.86
C ASN A 418 -10.67 10.46 -17.15
N ASP A 419 -9.38 10.73 -17.36
CA ASP A 419 -8.88 12.05 -17.76
C ASP A 419 -9.56 12.54 -19.06
N PRO A 420 -10.19 13.74 -19.05
CA PRO A 420 -10.79 14.32 -20.26
C PRO A 420 -9.78 14.52 -21.40
N GLY A 421 -8.52 14.85 -21.07
CA GLY A 421 -7.45 14.99 -22.06
C GLY A 421 -7.16 13.69 -22.79
N THR A 422 -6.97 12.59 -22.05
CA THR A 422 -6.79 11.25 -22.61
C THR A 422 -8.02 10.77 -23.38
N ASN A 423 -9.24 11.12 -22.94
CA ASN A 423 -10.46 10.78 -23.67
C ASN A 423 -10.53 11.47 -25.04
N HIS A 424 -10.18 12.75 -25.12
CA HIS A 424 -10.09 13.48 -26.38
C HIS A 424 -9.00 12.88 -27.29
N LEU A 425 -7.81 12.61 -26.73
CA LEU A 425 -6.72 11.97 -27.46
C LEU A 425 -7.16 10.63 -28.07
N TYR A 426 -7.85 9.76 -27.30
CA TYR A 426 -8.33 8.47 -27.77
C TYR A 426 -9.24 8.61 -29.00
N ARG A 427 -10.25 9.50 -28.94
CA ARG A 427 -11.16 9.74 -30.08
C ARG A 427 -10.41 10.18 -31.33
N VAL A 428 -9.46 11.10 -31.19
CA VAL A 428 -8.70 11.62 -32.31
C VAL A 428 -7.78 10.55 -32.91
N ILE A 429 -7.15 9.71 -32.08
CA ILE A 429 -6.36 8.57 -32.56
C ILE A 429 -7.23 7.62 -33.39
N MET A 430 -8.39 7.21 -32.85
CA MET A 430 -9.31 6.29 -33.54
C MET A 430 -9.78 6.87 -34.88
N GLN A 431 -10.20 8.14 -34.91
CA GLN A 431 -10.60 8.85 -36.14
C GLN A 431 -9.47 8.97 -37.16
N GLN A 432 -8.24 9.26 -36.72
CA GLN A 432 -7.08 9.39 -37.61
C GLN A 432 -6.68 8.04 -38.21
N ILE A 433 -6.73 6.97 -37.42
CA ILE A 433 -6.48 5.61 -37.91
C ILE A 433 -7.54 5.25 -38.96
N ASP A 434 -8.83 5.44 -38.63
CA ASP A 434 -9.94 5.14 -39.54
C ASP A 434 -9.81 5.94 -40.86
N ALA A 435 -9.48 7.23 -40.78
CA ALA A 435 -9.30 8.09 -41.96
C ALA A 435 -8.12 7.69 -42.85
N LYS A 436 -7.04 7.12 -42.29
CA LYS A 436 -5.85 6.70 -43.07
C LYS A 436 -5.92 5.26 -43.57
N THR A 437 -6.63 4.39 -42.87
CA THR A 437 -6.55 2.93 -43.07
C THR A 437 -7.89 2.28 -43.41
N GLU A 438 -9.02 2.99 -43.27
CA GLU A 438 -10.38 2.49 -43.50
C GLU A 438 -10.73 1.27 -42.60
N ALA A 439 -10.14 1.19 -41.41
CA ALA A 439 -10.19 0.03 -40.50
C ALA A 439 -11.49 -0.10 -39.66
N ASP A 440 -12.53 0.71 -39.92
CA ASP A 440 -13.80 0.73 -39.17
C ASP A 440 -13.59 1.02 -37.68
N LEU A 441 -12.71 1.96 -37.33
CA LEU A 441 -12.42 2.33 -35.93
C LEU A 441 -13.10 3.63 -35.52
N SER A 442 -14.33 3.87 -35.96
CA SER A 442 -15.11 5.05 -35.59
C SER A 442 -15.62 4.95 -34.14
N PRO A 443 -15.23 5.87 -33.23
CA PRO A 443 -15.59 5.78 -31.81
C PRO A 443 -17.05 6.19 -31.56
N ASP A 444 -17.82 5.39 -30.81
CA ASP A 444 -19.23 5.67 -30.42
C ASP A 444 -19.36 5.98 -28.90
N LEU A 445 -18.31 5.74 -28.12
CA LEU A 445 -18.32 5.92 -26.68
C LEU A 445 -18.47 7.40 -26.27
N ALA A 446 -19.52 7.70 -25.52
CA ALA A 446 -19.78 9.00 -24.91
C ALA A 446 -18.84 9.28 -23.71
N LEU A 447 -17.57 9.57 -23.98
CA LEU A 447 -16.59 10.09 -23.04
C LEU A 447 -16.76 11.60 -22.77
N PRO A 448 -16.63 12.06 -21.51
CA PRO A 448 -16.61 13.48 -21.17
C PRO A 448 -15.46 14.22 -21.86
N GLU A 449 -15.76 15.37 -22.46
CA GLU A 449 -14.79 16.28 -23.09
C GLU A 449 -14.53 17.52 -22.22
N GLY A 450 -13.32 18.07 -22.29
CA GLY A 450 -12.93 19.30 -21.60
C GLY A 450 -11.41 19.40 -21.40
N GLN A 451 -10.92 20.55 -20.93
CA GLN A 451 -9.55 20.64 -20.43
C GLN A 451 -9.51 20.04 -19.02
N GLY A 452 -8.68 19.01 -18.82
CA GLY A 452 -8.47 18.41 -17.51
C GLY A 452 -7.81 19.41 -16.57
N GLU A 453 -8.57 20.14 -15.76
CA GLU A 453 -8.03 20.80 -14.58
C GLU A 453 -7.88 19.76 -13.48
N LYS A 454 -6.64 19.40 -13.13
CA LYS A 454 -6.38 18.47 -12.04
C LYS A 454 -6.87 19.07 -10.72
N VAL A 455 -7.72 18.34 -10.00
CA VAL A 455 -8.01 18.63 -8.61
C VAL A 455 -6.77 18.27 -7.80
N HIS A 456 -5.91 19.26 -7.55
CA HIS A 456 -4.71 19.03 -6.74
C HIS A 456 -5.10 18.67 -5.31
N ILE A 457 -4.67 17.48 -4.85
CA ILE A 457 -4.80 17.04 -3.46
C ILE A 457 -4.14 18.08 -2.54
N ILE A 458 -2.89 18.42 -2.85
CA ILE A 458 -2.14 19.48 -2.18
C ILE A 458 -1.97 20.64 -3.18
N PRO A 459 -2.49 21.84 -2.89
CA PRO A 459 -2.32 22.99 -3.77
C PRO A 459 -0.84 23.30 -4.02
N PRO A 460 -0.41 23.67 -5.25
CA PRO A 460 1.00 23.93 -5.58
C PRO A 460 1.71 24.92 -4.64
N LYS A 461 0.98 25.94 -4.16
CA LYS A 461 1.50 26.95 -3.21
C LYS A 461 1.86 26.39 -1.82
N ARG A 462 1.41 25.17 -1.48
CA ARG A 462 1.62 24.52 -0.19
C ARG A 462 2.65 23.40 -0.24
N VAL A 463 3.21 23.09 -1.41
CA VAL A 463 4.10 21.92 -1.63
C VAL A 463 5.32 21.88 -0.71
N ARG A 464 5.78 23.04 -0.19
CA ARG A 464 6.93 23.16 0.71
C ARG A 464 6.61 23.01 2.22
N TYR A 465 5.43 22.50 2.56
CA TYR A 465 4.96 22.39 3.95
C TYR A 465 5.94 21.68 4.90
N LEU A 466 6.65 20.63 4.45
CA LEU A 466 7.62 19.89 5.28
C LEU A 466 8.86 20.73 5.61
N ALA A 467 9.45 21.43 4.64
CA ALA A 467 10.55 22.36 4.90
C ALA A 467 10.11 23.51 5.81
N GLU A 468 8.90 24.05 5.62
CA GLU A 468 8.37 25.10 6.50
C GLU A 468 8.18 24.58 7.95
N ILE A 469 7.84 23.30 8.15
CA ILE A 469 7.82 22.66 9.47
C ILE A 469 9.24 22.55 10.03
N ALA A 470 10.20 22.07 9.24
CA ALA A 470 11.58 21.91 9.66
C ALA A 470 12.22 23.25 10.07
N GLU A 471 12.04 24.30 9.26
CA GLU A 471 12.46 25.67 9.57
C GLU A 471 11.82 26.20 10.85
N THR A 472 10.52 25.94 11.04
CA THR A 472 9.79 26.36 12.26
C THR A 472 10.35 25.69 13.52
N ILE A 473 10.64 24.38 13.45
CA ILE A 473 11.17 23.61 14.58
C ILE A 473 12.60 24.05 14.90
N ARG A 474 13.49 24.11 13.91
CA ARG A 474 14.87 24.60 14.09
C ARG A 474 14.89 26.02 14.65
N GLY A 475 13.99 26.89 14.17
CA GLY A 475 13.82 28.24 14.69
C GLY A 475 13.38 28.28 16.16
N TYR A 476 12.44 27.42 16.56
CA TYR A 476 12.03 27.26 17.95
C TYR A 476 13.20 26.76 18.82
N ASP A 477 13.96 25.77 18.35
CA ASP A 477 15.05 25.19 19.12
C ASP A 477 16.20 26.19 19.34
N ALA A 478 16.56 26.96 18.31
CA ALA A 478 17.50 28.07 18.44
C ALA A 478 17.00 29.16 19.40
N TRP A 479 15.69 29.45 19.38
CA TRP A 479 15.08 30.38 20.33
C TRP A 479 15.13 29.83 21.77
N VAL A 480 14.86 28.55 21.99
CA VAL A 480 14.98 27.91 23.32
C VAL A 480 16.40 28.05 23.87
N VAL A 481 17.42 27.76 23.06
CA VAL A 481 18.84 27.92 23.46
C VAL A 481 19.12 29.36 23.84
N THR A 482 18.73 30.32 23.00
CA THR A 482 18.91 31.75 23.27
C THR A 482 18.23 32.19 24.57
N GLN A 483 17.00 31.74 24.81
CA GLN A 483 16.25 32.08 26.02
C GLN A 483 16.84 31.42 27.27
N ALA A 484 17.33 30.18 27.18
CA ALA A 484 18.01 29.49 28.27
C ALA A 484 19.33 30.18 28.66
N GLU A 485 20.11 30.67 27.67
CA GLU A 485 21.32 31.46 27.93
C GLU A 485 21.00 32.79 28.63
N ILE A 486 19.93 33.47 28.22
CA ILE A 486 19.48 34.70 28.88
C ILE A 486 19.02 34.38 30.31
N ALA A 487 18.27 33.31 30.53
CA ALA A 487 17.83 32.88 31.86
C ALA A 487 19.03 32.58 32.78
N ASN A 488 20.08 31.93 32.26
CA ASN A 488 21.32 31.69 33.01
C ASN A 488 22.06 32.99 33.37
N LYS A 489 22.10 33.98 32.47
CA LYS A 489 22.66 35.30 32.78
C LYS A 489 21.87 35.99 33.88
N LEU A 490 20.55 35.98 33.79
CA LEU A 490 19.67 36.56 34.81
C LEU A 490 19.84 35.86 36.15
N TYR A 491 19.93 34.53 36.16
CA TYR A 491 20.20 33.75 37.37
C TYR A 491 21.55 34.12 37.99
N GLY A 492 22.62 34.20 37.19
CA GLY A 492 23.95 34.58 37.66
C GLY A 492 23.99 36.01 38.23
N ILE A 493 23.30 36.97 37.58
CA ILE A 493 23.19 38.34 38.10
C ILE A 493 22.40 38.35 39.42
N GLN A 494 21.29 37.62 39.51
CA GLN A 494 20.50 37.52 40.75
C GLN A 494 21.32 36.93 41.89
N GLN A 495 22.01 35.82 41.65
CA GLN A 495 22.89 35.21 42.65
C GLN A 495 24.00 36.16 43.10
N THR A 496 24.54 36.96 42.18
CA THR A 496 25.55 37.99 42.51
C THR A 496 24.95 39.09 43.40
N ILE A 497 23.73 39.53 43.10
CA ILE A 497 23.00 40.50 43.94
C ILE A 497 22.79 39.93 45.35
N ASP A 498 22.32 38.68 45.45
CA ASP A 498 22.06 38.01 46.73
C ASP A 498 23.36 37.91 47.57
N ILE A 499 24.47 37.50 46.95
CA ILE A 499 25.80 37.45 47.59
C ILE A 499 26.24 38.85 48.06
N LEU A 500 26.11 39.88 47.23
CA LEU A 500 26.50 41.25 47.58
C LEU A 500 25.69 41.79 48.77
N GLN A 501 24.40 41.44 48.87
CA GLN A 501 23.54 41.83 49.99
C GLN A 501 24.03 41.24 51.32
N GLU A 502 24.55 40.02 51.29
CA GLU A 502 25.09 39.30 52.45
C GLU A 502 26.52 39.72 52.83
N THR A 503 27.20 40.50 51.99
CA THR A 503 28.57 40.98 52.26
C THR A 503 28.61 42.31 53.03
N ASP A 504 29.72 42.55 53.73
CA ASP A 504 30.04 43.82 54.43
C ASP A 504 30.91 44.78 53.59
N LEU A 505 30.83 44.70 52.25
CA LEU A 505 31.56 45.61 51.36
C LEU A 505 31.02 47.05 51.47
N GLU A 506 31.92 48.02 51.63
CA GLU A 506 31.56 49.45 51.76
C GLU A 506 30.78 49.99 50.55
N ASP A 507 31.06 49.48 49.35
CA ASP A 507 30.48 49.97 48.08
C ASP A 507 29.34 49.07 47.55
N LYS A 508 28.77 48.21 48.41
CA LYS A 508 27.81 47.18 47.99
C LYS A 508 26.53 47.74 47.36
N ASP A 509 26.00 48.85 47.86
CA ASP A 509 24.75 49.43 47.35
C ASP A 509 24.90 49.93 45.90
N ARG A 510 26.07 50.47 45.55
CA ARG A 510 26.40 50.86 44.17
C ARG A 510 26.46 49.64 43.27
N LEU A 511 27.19 48.61 43.68
CA LEU A 511 27.33 47.36 42.92
C LEU A 511 25.99 46.65 42.72
N ILE A 512 25.14 46.58 43.76
CA ILE A 512 23.78 46.03 43.67
C ILE A 512 22.95 46.81 42.65
N LYS A 513 23.01 48.15 42.66
CA LYS A 513 22.27 48.98 41.71
C LYS A 513 22.74 48.79 40.27
N GLU A 514 24.05 48.67 40.06
CA GLU A 514 24.63 48.35 38.74
C GLU A 514 24.19 46.96 38.26
N MET A 515 24.19 45.95 39.14
CA MET A 515 23.70 44.60 38.82
C MET A 515 22.19 44.58 38.54
N GLN A 516 21.38 45.33 39.29
CA GLN A 516 19.94 45.48 39.03
C GLN A 516 19.67 46.14 37.67
N ALA A 517 20.47 47.16 37.28
CA ALA A 517 20.37 47.77 35.97
C ALA A 517 20.73 46.76 34.86
N LEU A 518 21.78 45.95 35.07
CA LEU A 518 22.17 44.89 34.14
C LEU A 518 21.10 43.78 34.04
N TYR A 519 20.47 43.42 35.16
CA TYR A 519 19.35 42.48 35.21
C TYR A 519 18.17 43.01 34.38
N ALA A 520 17.77 44.27 34.60
CA ALA A 520 16.69 44.91 33.86
C ALA A 520 16.99 44.96 32.36
N GLN A 521 18.23 45.28 31.97
CA GLN A 521 18.65 45.30 30.57
C GLN A 521 18.57 43.91 29.91
N ASN A 522 19.03 42.86 30.59
CA ASN A 522 18.95 41.50 30.06
C ASN A 522 17.49 40.99 30.01
N SER A 523 16.66 41.39 30.98
CA SER A 523 15.24 41.01 31.05
C SER A 523 14.42 41.54 29.87
N LEU A 524 14.82 42.66 29.24
CA LEU A 524 14.18 43.17 28.03
C LEU A 524 14.24 42.20 26.84
N ARG A 525 15.22 41.30 26.82
CA ARG A 525 15.43 40.30 25.78
C ARG A 525 14.85 38.93 26.14
N PHE A 526 14.31 38.80 27.35
CA PHE A 526 13.73 37.57 27.86
C PHE A 526 12.21 37.56 27.62
N ASP A 527 11.68 36.44 27.14
CA ASP A 527 10.25 36.29 26.91
C ASP A 527 9.50 36.23 28.26
N LYS A 528 8.44 37.04 28.39
CA LYS A 528 7.62 37.08 29.62
C LYS A 528 6.90 35.75 29.89
N GLN A 529 6.57 34.97 28.87
CA GLN A 529 6.00 33.63 29.06
C GLN A 529 7.02 32.67 29.69
N ASN A 530 8.31 32.82 29.37
CA ASN A 530 9.37 32.02 29.97
C ASN A 530 9.59 32.39 31.45
N GLN A 531 9.41 33.67 31.81
CA GLN A 531 9.41 34.08 33.22
C GLN A 531 8.32 33.36 34.01
N LEU A 532 7.11 33.25 33.46
CA LEU A 532 6.03 32.50 34.11
C LEU A 532 6.37 31.00 34.30
N LEU A 533 7.13 30.39 33.39
CA LEU A 533 7.58 29.00 33.55
C LEU A 533 8.60 28.85 34.69
N LEU A 534 9.48 29.83 34.87
CA LEU A 534 10.45 29.86 35.96
C LEU A 534 9.77 30.13 37.31
N ASP A 535 8.88 31.13 37.36
CA ASP A 535 8.14 31.51 38.57
C ASP A 535 7.24 30.37 39.07
N ASN A 536 6.66 29.60 38.14
CA ASN A 536 5.79 28.47 38.47
C ASN A 536 6.55 27.15 38.73
N TRP A 537 7.87 27.09 38.52
CA TRP A 537 8.66 25.88 38.73
C TRP A 537 8.54 25.31 40.16
N PRO A 538 8.62 26.13 41.24
CA PRO A 538 8.39 25.63 42.61
C PRO A 538 6.99 25.06 42.82
N ILE A 539 5.96 25.67 42.22
CA ILE A 539 4.56 25.21 42.31
C ILE A 539 4.41 23.86 41.60
N LEU A 540 5.01 23.71 40.42
CA LEU A 540 5.02 22.46 39.67
C LEU A 540 5.70 21.34 40.47
N LYS A 541 6.87 21.62 41.08
CA LYS A 541 7.56 20.69 41.97
C LYS A 541 6.69 20.26 43.15
N ALA A 542 6.07 21.22 43.84
CA ALA A 542 5.18 20.93 44.96
C ALA A 542 4.00 20.05 44.54
N ARG A 543 3.42 20.29 43.35
CA ARG A 543 2.29 19.52 42.82
C ARG A 543 2.64 18.05 42.57
N TYR A 544 3.83 17.75 42.05
CA TYR A 544 4.30 16.36 41.85
C TYR A 544 4.92 15.73 43.12
N GLN A 545 5.25 16.54 44.13
CA GLN A 545 5.72 16.08 45.43
C GLN A 545 4.58 15.73 46.41
N ALA A 546 3.39 16.29 46.21
CA ALA A 546 2.18 15.97 46.99
C ALA A 546 1.80 14.49 46.85
N ASP A 547 1.09 13.93 47.83
CA ASP A 547 0.68 12.51 47.82
C ASP A 547 -0.30 12.19 46.67
N GLU A 548 -1.17 13.15 46.34
CA GLU A 548 -2.13 13.04 45.24
C GLU A 548 -1.98 14.20 44.25
N PHE A 549 -2.13 13.88 42.96
CA PHE A 549 -2.24 14.82 41.86
C PHE A 549 -3.67 14.84 41.33
N VAL A 550 -4.25 16.04 41.22
CA VAL A 550 -5.60 16.24 40.69
C VAL A 550 -5.53 16.91 39.32
N TYR A 551 -6.26 16.36 38.34
CA TYR A 551 -6.46 16.97 37.04
C TYR A 551 -7.86 16.70 36.49
N GLN A 552 -8.33 17.53 35.56
CA GLN A 552 -9.67 17.42 35.01
C GLN A 552 -9.71 16.65 33.70
N VAL A 553 -10.69 15.73 33.58
CA VAL A 553 -11.02 15.04 32.33
C VAL A 553 -12.50 15.23 32.06
N ARG A 554 -12.84 15.96 30.99
CA ARG A 554 -14.23 16.26 30.59
C ARG A 554 -15.07 16.82 31.77
N GLY A 555 -14.47 17.73 32.56
CA GLY A 555 -15.12 18.36 33.71
C GLY A 555 -15.18 17.52 35.00
N ARG A 556 -14.57 16.33 35.02
CA ARG A 556 -14.47 15.48 36.22
C ARG A 556 -13.06 15.53 36.81
N ASP A 557 -12.97 15.67 38.12
CA ASP A 557 -11.69 15.60 38.84
C ASP A 557 -11.20 14.14 38.90
N ILE A 558 -10.02 13.90 38.36
CA ILE A 558 -9.31 12.63 38.45
C ILE A 558 -8.18 12.82 39.47
N ARG A 559 -8.21 12.02 40.54
CA ARG A 559 -7.20 12.00 41.59
C ARG A 559 -6.29 10.79 41.42
N VAL A 560 -4.98 11.03 41.49
CA VAL A 560 -3.98 10.02 41.21
C VAL A 560 -2.86 10.10 42.23
N ALA A 561 -2.56 8.99 42.91
CA ALA A 561 -1.40 8.92 43.80
C ALA A 561 -0.11 9.17 43.00
N THR A 562 0.79 10.00 43.52
CA THR A 562 2.05 10.37 42.84
C THR A 562 3.21 9.42 43.15
N THR A 563 3.04 8.55 44.15
CA THR A 563 4.03 7.56 44.57
C THR A 563 3.48 6.14 44.54
N THR A 564 4.39 5.18 44.42
CA THR A 564 4.13 3.75 44.62
C THR A 564 5.10 3.22 45.67
N LYS A 565 4.58 2.49 46.66
CA LYS A 565 5.40 1.89 47.73
C LYS A 565 5.97 0.54 47.27
N THR A 566 7.29 0.35 47.40
CA THR A 566 7.96 -0.91 47.07
C THR A 566 7.90 -1.92 48.23
N LEU A 567 8.32 -3.17 47.97
CA LEU A 567 8.49 -4.19 49.02
C LEU A 567 9.48 -3.75 50.10
N SER A 568 10.54 -3.03 49.73
CA SER A 568 11.51 -2.42 50.67
C SER A 568 10.99 -1.14 51.34
N HIS A 569 9.69 -0.83 51.18
CA HIS A 569 9.00 0.32 51.75
C HIS A 569 9.44 1.70 51.24
N ASN A 570 10.21 1.75 50.15
CA ASN A 570 10.57 3.01 49.49
C ASN A 570 9.35 3.59 48.75
N GLN A 571 9.20 4.91 48.82
CA GLN A 571 8.18 5.64 48.05
C GLN A 571 8.78 6.07 46.71
N VAL A 572 8.50 5.31 45.65
CA VAL A 572 8.99 5.61 44.31
C VAL A 572 8.02 6.58 43.64
N ARG A 573 8.54 7.73 43.17
CA ARG A 573 7.76 8.72 42.43
C ARG A 573 7.36 8.16 41.07
N ARG A 574 6.09 8.32 40.70
CA ARG A 574 5.58 7.98 39.38
C ARG A 574 6.08 8.93 38.31
N VAL A 575 6.28 10.21 38.63
CA VAL A 575 6.95 11.18 37.75
C VAL A 575 8.06 11.84 38.54
N SER A 576 9.30 11.70 38.07
CA SER A 576 10.50 12.29 38.67
C SER A 576 10.82 13.62 38.01
N LEU A 577 11.20 14.62 38.79
CA LEU A 577 11.59 15.95 38.30
C LEU A 577 13.11 16.14 38.43
N PRO A 578 13.74 16.90 37.52
CA PRO A 578 15.16 17.21 37.65
C PRO A 578 15.45 18.08 38.88
N ASN A 579 16.65 17.93 39.43
CA ASN A 579 17.15 18.71 40.56
C ASN A 579 17.94 19.96 40.12
N TYR A 580 17.59 20.55 38.97
CA TYR A 580 18.26 21.74 38.45
C TYR A 580 18.00 22.98 39.33
N SER A 581 19.04 23.77 39.54
CA SER A 581 19.01 25.06 40.23
C SER A 581 19.11 26.24 39.25
N ALA A 582 19.94 26.12 38.22
CA ALA A 582 20.13 27.15 37.21
C ALA A 582 18.86 27.36 36.37
N TRP A 583 18.48 28.62 36.18
CA TRP A 583 17.25 28.95 35.45
C TRP A 583 17.28 28.54 33.98
N GLY A 584 18.45 28.55 33.33
CA GLY A 584 18.57 28.10 31.93
C GLY A 584 18.29 26.61 31.77
N ASP A 585 18.78 25.76 32.67
CA ASP A 585 18.55 24.31 32.62
C ASP A 585 17.08 23.98 32.88
N VAL A 586 16.49 24.62 33.90
CA VAL A 586 15.05 24.49 34.19
C VAL A 586 14.20 24.91 33.00
N LEU A 587 14.53 26.04 32.37
CA LEU A 587 13.78 26.56 31.23
C LEU A 587 13.93 25.67 30.00
N LYS A 588 15.16 25.28 29.64
CA LYS A 588 15.43 24.39 28.51
C LYS A 588 14.66 23.07 28.67
N TRP A 589 14.69 22.48 29.86
CA TRP A 589 13.97 21.24 30.14
C TRP A 589 12.45 21.40 30.00
N GLN A 590 11.86 22.47 30.54
CA GLN A 590 10.42 22.73 30.40
C GLN A 590 9.98 23.01 28.95
N LEU A 591 10.85 23.58 28.12
CA LEU A 591 10.54 23.92 26.73
C LEU A 591 10.78 22.79 25.73
N GLN A 592 11.66 21.83 26.04
CA GLN A 592 12.02 20.71 25.14
C GLN A 592 11.44 19.36 25.55
N GLU A 593 11.31 19.08 26.85
CA GLU A 593 10.93 17.74 27.32
C GLU A 593 9.70 17.75 28.20
N ASN A 594 9.70 18.65 29.19
CA ASN A 594 8.65 18.87 30.20
C ASN A 594 8.17 17.59 30.90
N VAL A 595 7.23 17.72 31.84
CA VAL A 595 6.52 16.57 32.40
C VAL A 595 5.57 15.95 31.37
N PRO A 596 5.23 14.65 31.51
CA PRO A 596 4.13 14.06 30.75
C PRO A 596 2.85 14.91 30.86
N GLY A 597 2.14 15.08 29.74
CA GLY A 597 0.90 15.87 29.68
C GLY A 597 1.09 17.38 29.53
N ALA A 598 2.32 17.89 29.41
CA ALA A 598 2.61 19.30 29.14
C ALA A 598 3.42 19.46 27.83
N PHE A 599 3.24 20.58 27.12
CA PHE A 599 3.95 20.86 25.87
C PHE A 599 5.48 20.86 26.08
N PRO A 600 6.28 20.28 25.16
CA PRO A 600 5.91 19.69 23.86
C PRO A 600 5.54 18.19 23.89
N PHE A 601 5.08 17.68 25.05
CA PHE A 601 4.58 16.33 25.26
C PHE A 601 5.60 15.22 24.99
N THR A 602 6.89 15.54 25.01
CA THR A 602 8.01 14.63 24.73
C THR A 602 7.93 13.38 25.61
N ALA A 603 7.65 13.53 26.91
CA ALA A 603 7.54 12.41 27.86
C ALA A 603 6.14 11.72 27.90
N GLY A 604 5.22 12.14 27.03
CA GLY A 604 3.87 11.57 26.94
C GLY A 604 2.77 12.64 26.90
N VAL A 605 1.62 12.28 26.33
CA VAL A 605 0.49 13.20 26.09
C VAL A 605 -0.48 13.34 27.27
N PHE A 606 -0.34 12.48 28.29
CA PHE A 606 -1.17 12.49 29.50
C PHE A 606 -0.29 12.67 30.75
N PRO A 607 -0.79 13.35 31.80
CA PRO A 607 -0.03 13.55 33.04
C PRO A 607 0.40 12.25 33.74
N PHE A 608 -0.44 11.23 33.66
CA PHE A 608 -0.19 9.89 34.20
C PHE A 608 -0.83 8.83 33.27
N LYS A 609 -0.27 7.63 33.28
CA LYS A 609 -0.85 6.43 32.66
C LYS A 609 -2.21 6.10 33.30
N ARG A 610 -3.14 5.57 32.49
CA ARG A 610 -4.48 5.17 32.95
C ARG A 610 -4.40 3.98 33.90
N LYS A 611 -5.19 4.00 34.97
CA LYS A 611 -5.34 2.87 35.89
C LYS A 611 -6.47 1.96 35.39
N GLY A 612 -6.20 0.66 35.24
CA GLY A 612 -7.19 -0.34 34.84
C GLY A 612 -7.45 -0.46 33.33
N GLU A 613 -6.69 0.26 32.49
CA GLU A 613 -6.72 0.11 31.03
C GLU A 613 -5.26 0.01 30.55
N ASP A 614 -4.71 -1.21 30.59
CA ASP A 614 -3.37 -1.49 30.08
C ASP A 614 -3.30 -1.18 28.58
N PRO A 615 -2.13 -0.79 28.05
CA PRO A 615 -1.97 -0.50 26.62
C PRO A 615 -2.12 -1.75 25.74
N THR A 616 -2.21 -2.93 26.33
CA THR A 616 -2.30 -4.22 25.66
C THR A 616 -3.44 -4.25 24.65
N ARG A 617 -3.07 -4.55 23.41
CA ARG A 617 -3.97 -4.75 22.29
C ARG A 617 -3.43 -5.88 21.42
N MET A 618 -4.06 -7.05 21.51
CA MET A 618 -3.63 -8.23 20.75
C MET A 618 -4.32 -8.26 19.39
N PHE A 619 -3.51 -8.56 18.38
CA PHE A 619 -3.94 -8.81 17.02
C PHE A 619 -4.57 -10.20 16.95
N ALA A 620 -5.77 -10.30 16.38
CA ALA A 620 -6.44 -11.57 16.15
C ALA A 620 -7.26 -11.52 14.86
N GLY A 621 -7.27 -12.64 14.14
CA GLY A 621 -8.02 -12.85 12.93
C GLY A 621 -7.61 -14.17 12.30
N GLU A 622 -8.52 -15.13 12.27
CA GLU A 622 -8.32 -16.45 11.67
C GLU A 622 -9.69 -17.05 11.30
N GLY A 623 -9.77 -17.70 10.14
CA GLY A 623 -10.97 -18.39 9.68
C GLY A 623 -12.16 -17.47 9.43
N GLY A 624 -13.35 -17.92 9.82
CA GLY A 624 -14.59 -17.16 9.72
C GLY A 624 -14.81 -16.17 10.88
N PRO A 625 -15.84 -15.31 10.79
CA PRO A 625 -16.13 -14.31 11.83
C PRO A 625 -16.38 -14.92 13.21
N GLU A 626 -17.01 -16.10 13.28
CA GLU A 626 -17.31 -16.80 14.54
C GLU A 626 -16.06 -17.31 15.27
N ARG A 627 -15.08 -17.87 14.53
CA ARG A 627 -13.81 -18.33 15.10
C ARG A 627 -13.00 -17.16 15.66
N THR A 628 -12.94 -16.07 14.90
CA THR A 628 -12.27 -14.85 15.38
C THR A 628 -13.01 -14.20 16.55
N ASN A 629 -14.35 -14.20 16.55
CA ASN A 629 -15.15 -13.75 17.69
C ASN A 629 -14.82 -14.55 18.96
N LYS A 630 -14.76 -15.88 18.86
CA LYS A 630 -14.33 -16.75 19.97
C LYS A 630 -12.94 -16.38 20.48
N ARG A 631 -11.99 -16.11 19.59
CA ARG A 631 -10.64 -15.66 19.97
C ARG A 631 -10.66 -14.31 20.70
N PHE A 632 -11.46 -13.34 20.24
CA PHE A 632 -11.61 -12.05 20.92
C PHE A 632 -12.15 -12.21 22.35
N HIS A 633 -13.14 -13.08 22.56
CA HIS A 633 -13.66 -13.37 23.90
C HIS A 633 -12.60 -14.03 24.77
N TYR A 634 -11.85 -14.99 24.25
CA TYR A 634 -10.74 -15.64 24.96
C TYR A 634 -9.66 -14.65 25.42
N VAL A 635 -9.11 -13.85 24.52
CA VAL A 635 -8.00 -12.92 24.85
C VAL A 635 -8.42 -11.75 25.73
N SER A 636 -9.72 -11.46 25.79
CA SER A 636 -10.26 -10.36 26.59
C SER A 636 -10.98 -10.83 27.85
N LEU A 637 -11.09 -12.15 28.09
CA LEU A 637 -11.80 -12.71 29.23
C LEU A 637 -11.23 -12.19 30.56
N GLY A 638 -12.10 -11.80 31.49
CA GLY A 638 -11.68 -11.24 32.78
C GLY A 638 -11.04 -9.85 32.74
N MET A 639 -10.79 -9.28 31.56
CA MET A 639 -10.23 -7.93 31.45
C MET A 639 -11.32 -6.86 31.60
N PRO A 640 -11.06 -5.78 32.37
CA PRO A 640 -12.01 -4.68 32.60
C PRO A 640 -12.22 -3.79 31.36
N ALA A 641 -11.25 -3.76 30.43
CA ALA A 641 -11.35 -3.03 29.17
C ALA A 641 -11.15 -3.99 27.99
N LYS A 642 -12.01 -3.89 26.97
CA LYS A 642 -12.00 -4.76 25.79
C LYS A 642 -11.35 -4.01 24.62
N ARG A 643 -10.08 -4.30 24.34
CA ARG A 643 -9.28 -3.62 23.30
C ARG A 643 -8.95 -4.60 22.17
N LEU A 644 -9.86 -4.70 21.21
CA LEU A 644 -9.77 -5.67 20.11
C LEU A 644 -8.90 -5.13 18.97
N SER A 645 -8.15 -5.98 18.28
CA SER A 645 -7.45 -5.62 17.04
C SER A 645 -7.65 -6.70 15.99
N THR A 646 -8.27 -6.31 14.88
CA THR A 646 -8.75 -7.22 13.84
C THR A 646 -7.74 -7.31 12.70
N ALA A 647 -7.32 -8.54 12.39
CA ALA A 647 -6.58 -8.90 11.20
C ALA A 647 -7.55 -9.49 10.16
N PHE A 648 -7.52 -9.00 8.92
CA PHE A 648 -8.37 -9.52 7.84
C PHE A 648 -7.56 -10.42 6.92
N ASP A 649 -8.23 -11.43 6.34
CA ASP A 649 -7.61 -12.29 5.36
C ASP A 649 -7.22 -11.51 4.09
N SER A 650 -6.30 -12.06 3.31
CA SER A 650 -5.82 -11.38 2.10
C SER A 650 -6.94 -11.09 1.08
N VAL A 651 -7.98 -11.93 1.03
CA VAL A 651 -9.16 -11.73 0.16
C VAL A 651 -9.89 -10.43 0.53
N THR A 652 -10.20 -10.26 1.82
CA THR A 652 -10.83 -9.06 2.39
C THR A 652 -9.92 -7.83 2.27
N LEU A 653 -8.61 -7.97 2.53
CA LEU A 653 -7.64 -6.86 2.44
C LEU A 653 -7.61 -6.21 1.05
N TYR A 654 -7.90 -6.99 0.00
CA TYR A 654 -7.96 -6.52 -1.38
C TYR A 654 -9.38 -6.24 -1.89
N GLY A 655 -10.37 -6.23 -1.01
CA GLY A 655 -11.74 -5.86 -1.34
C GLY A 655 -12.46 -6.87 -2.24
N ASN A 656 -12.10 -8.15 -2.17
CA ASN A 656 -12.73 -9.22 -2.94
C ASN A 656 -13.65 -10.06 -2.04
N ASP A 657 -14.57 -10.78 -2.67
CA ASP A 657 -15.39 -11.78 -2.00
C ASP A 657 -14.71 -13.17 -2.07
N PRO A 658 -14.95 -14.06 -1.09
CA PRO A 658 -14.54 -15.46 -1.17
C PRO A 658 -15.16 -16.15 -2.38
N ALA A 659 -14.40 -17.04 -3.03
CA ALA A 659 -14.83 -17.75 -4.25
C ALA A 659 -14.09 -19.09 -4.44
N TYR A 660 -14.66 -19.97 -5.26
CA TYR A 660 -14.10 -21.31 -5.57
C TYR A 660 -12.82 -21.30 -6.43
N ARG A 661 -12.48 -20.18 -7.07
CA ARG A 661 -11.27 -20.12 -7.90
C ARG A 661 -10.05 -20.45 -7.00
N PRO A 662 -9.19 -21.43 -7.34
CA PRO A 662 -8.22 -21.97 -6.39
C PRO A 662 -7.27 -20.94 -5.75
N ASP A 663 -6.86 -19.92 -6.52
CA ASP A 663 -5.99 -18.84 -6.05
C ASP A 663 -6.67 -17.86 -5.08
N ILE A 664 -8.02 -17.84 -5.02
CA ILE A 664 -8.83 -17.16 -4.01
C ILE A 664 -9.16 -18.13 -2.87
N TYR A 665 -9.70 -19.31 -3.19
CA TYR A 665 -10.14 -20.33 -2.24
C TYR A 665 -9.05 -20.74 -1.24
N GLY A 666 -7.81 -20.90 -1.72
CA GLY A 666 -6.65 -21.19 -0.89
C GLY A 666 -6.34 -20.10 0.14
N LYS A 667 -6.86 -18.89 -0.02
CA LYS A 667 -6.56 -17.71 0.81
C LYS A 667 -7.71 -17.28 1.72
N VAL A 668 -8.93 -17.77 1.51
CA VAL A 668 -10.10 -17.47 2.34
C VAL A 668 -9.85 -17.89 3.80
N GLY A 669 -9.95 -16.94 4.72
CA GLY A 669 -9.77 -17.13 6.17
C GLY A 669 -8.35 -17.47 6.62
N ASN A 670 -7.37 -17.45 5.70
CA ASN A 670 -5.96 -17.65 6.04
C ASN A 670 -5.29 -16.31 6.35
N SER A 671 -4.40 -16.32 7.36
CA SER A 671 -3.64 -15.13 7.82
C SER A 671 -4.52 -13.96 8.32
N GLY A 672 -5.81 -14.21 8.54
CA GLY A 672 -6.79 -13.20 8.95
C GLY A 672 -8.22 -13.72 8.88
N VAL A 673 -9.18 -12.92 9.35
CA VAL A 673 -10.61 -13.23 9.28
C VAL A 673 -11.21 -12.86 7.91
N SER A 674 -12.05 -13.73 7.35
CA SER A 674 -12.77 -13.47 6.11
C SER A 674 -14.06 -12.70 6.36
N ILE A 675 -14.18 -11.47 5.84
CA ILE A 675 -15.36 -10.61 6.02
C ILE A 675 -15.78 -10.03 4.67
N ALA A 676 -16.93 -10.47 4.17
CA ALA A 676 -17.45 -10.05 2.86
C ALA A 676 -18.75 -9.24 2.96
N SER A 677 -19.38 -9.18 4.13
CA SER A 677 -20.70 -8.57 4.31
C SER A 677 -20.90 -7.89 5.68
N LEU A 678 -21.97 -7.11 5.80
CA LEU A 678 -22.42 -6.55 7.07
C LEU A 678 -22.77 -7.64 8.10
N ASP A 679 -23.36 -8.74 7.66
CA ASP A 679 -23.73 -9.86 8.54
C ASP A 679 -22.48 -10.51 9.14
N ASP A 680 -21.38 -10.61 8.38
CA ASP A 680 -20.09 -11.09 8.88
C ASP A 680 -19.50 -10.15 9.95
N ALA A 681 -19.59 -8.83 9.74
CA ALA A 681 -19.14 -7.85 10.72
C ALA A 681 -19.96 -7.90 12.03
N LYS A 682 -21.27 -8.15 11.93
CA LYS A 682 -22.14 -8.38 13.11
C LYS A 682 -21.70 -9.60 13.91
N LYS A 683 -21.46 -10.72 13.23
CA LYS A 683 -20.96 -11.96 13.85
C LYS A 683 -19.60 -11.76 14.51
N LEU A 684 -18.67 -11.10 13.81
CA LEU A 684 -17.31 -10.84 14.28
C LEU A 684 -17.28 -10.11 15.63
N TYR A 685 -18.16 -9.12 15.81
CA TYR A 685 -18.21 -8.30 17.03
C TYR A 685 -19.36 -8.65 17.98
N SER A 686 -19.99 -9.81 17.78
CA SER A 686 -21.06 -10.28 18.65
C SER A 686 -20.61 -10.41 20.12
N GLY A 687 -21.48 -9.99 21.04
CA GLY A 687 -21.22 -9.99 22.47
C GLY A 687 -20.35 -8.83 22.98
N PHE A 688 -19.83 -7.97 22.10
CA PHE A 688 -19.09 -6.76 22.47
C PHE A 688 -19.93 -5.51 22.18
N ASN A 689 -20.38 -4.80 23.22
CA ASN A 689 -21.07 -3.52 23.03
C ASN A 689 -20.09 -2.46 22.48
N LEU A 690 -20.20 -2.15 21.19
CA LEU A 690 -19.29 -1.25 20.48
C LEU A 690 -19.41 0.23 20.91
N CYS A 691 -20.49 0.60 21.62
CA CYS A 691 -20.67 1.92 22.22
C CYS A 691 -20.24 1.98 23.69
N ASP A 692 -19.78 0.87 24.27
CA ASP A 692 -19.31 0.86 25.66
C ASP A 692 -18.03 1.71 25.80
N PRO A 693 -17.94 2.60 26.82
CA PRO A 693 -16.75 3.40 27.04
C PRO A 693 -15.50 2.59 27.42
N ALA A 694 -15.60 1.30 27.76
CA ALA A 694 -14.48 0.40 28.01
C ALA A 694 -14.14 -0.52 26.82
N THR A 695 -14.90 -0.43 25.72
CA THR A 695 -14.66 -1.20 24.49
C THR A 695 -14.02 -0.31 23.43
N SER A 696 -13.03 -0.83 22.69
CA SER A 696 -12.50 -0.17 21.50
C SER A 696 -11.93 -1.16 20.49
N VAL A 697 -12.32 -1.02 19.24
CA VAL A 697 -11.91 -1.92 18.15
C VAL A 697 -10.93 -1.22 17.22
N SER A 698 -9.81 -1.87 16.94
CA SER A 698 -8.88 -1.47 15.88
C SER A 698 -9.04 -2.42 14.69
N MET A 699 -9.11 -1.88 13.47
CA MET A 699 -9.24 -2.63 12.23
C MET A 699 -8.07 -2.28 11.30
N THR A 700 -7.23 -3.26 11.01
CA THR A 700 -6.07 -3.11 10.10
C THR A 700 -6.51 -3.40 8.68
N ILE A 701 -7.06 -2.38 8.03
CA ILE A 701 -7.54 -2.43 6.65
C ILE A 701 -7.18 -1.13 5.95
N ASN A 702 -6.80 -1.20 4.66
CA ASN A 702 -6.38 -0.04 3.87
C ASN A 702 -7.20 0.12 2.58
N GLY A 703 -6.99 -0.73 1.57
CA GLY A 703 -7.63 -0.60 0.25
C GLY A 703 -9.16 -0.40 0.32
N PRO A 704 -9.92 -1.33 0.90
CA PRO A 704 -11.36 -1.20 1.07
C PRO A 704 -11.75 -0.66 2.47
N ALA A 705 -10.90 0.15 3.11
CA ALA A 705 -11.11 0.60 4.49
C ALA A 705 -12.43 1.37 4.69
N THR A 706 -12.86 2.13 3.69
CA THR A 706 -14.14 2.88 3.77
C THR A 706 -15.35 1.94 3.78
N THR A 707 -15.34 0.88 2.97
CA THR A 707 -16.40 -0.15 3.00
C THR A 707 -16.42 -0.89 4.33
N MET A 708 -15.25 -1.32 4.83
CA MET A 708 -15.15 -2.02 6.11
C MET A 708 -15.56 -1.14 7.29
N LEU A 709 -15.22 0.16 7.27
CA LEU A 709 -15.70 1.12 8.27
C LEU A 709 -17.23 1.27 8.22
N ALA A 710 -17.83 1.29 7.02
CA ALA A 710 -19.27 1.35 6.87
C ALA A 710 -19.96 0.07 7.39
N PHE A 711 -19.37 -1.13 7.19
CA PHE A 711 -19.85 -2.35 7.85
C PHE A 711 -19.78 -2.23 9.37
N PHE A 712 -18.64 -1.80 9.92
CA PHE A 712 -18.44 -1.66 11.36
C PHE A 712 -19.43 -0.67 12.00
N LEU A 713 -19.62 0.51 11.39
CA LEU A 713 -20.54 1.51 11.93
C LEU A 713 -21.99 1.04 11.86
N ASN A 714 -22.41 0.35 10.79
CA ASN A 714 -23.75 -0.26 10.72
C ASN A 714 -23.91 -1.38 11.76
N ALA A 715 -22.90 -2.22 11.99
CA ALA A 715 -22.95 -3.23 13.05
C ALA A 715 -23.11 -2.59 14.45
N ALA A 716 -22.41 -1.49 14.73
CA ALA A 716 -22.57 -0.74 15.98
C ALA A 716 -23.96 -0.09 16.11
N ILE A 717 -24.52 0.44 15.01
CA ILE A 717 -25.88 1.00 14.99
C ILE A 717 -26.91 -0.10 15.26
N ASP A 718 -26.79 -1.24 14.59
CA ASP A 718 -27.71 -2.36 14.74
C ASP A 718 -27.65 -2.98 16.14
N GLN A 719 -26.48 -3.01 16.81
CA GLN A 719 -26.40 -3.38 18.22
C GLN A 719 -27.22 -2.45 19.13
N GLN A 720 -27.21 -1.14 18.90
CA GLN A 720 -28.02 -0.23 19.72
C GLN A 720 -29.52 -0.29 19.34
N CYS A 721 -29.84 -0.62 18.09
CA CYS A 721 -31.21 -0.92 17.68
C CYS A 721 -31.73 -2.19 18.35
N GLU A 722 -30.93 -3.26 18.40
CA GLU A 722 -31.24 -4.51 19.10
C GLU A 722 -31.52 -4.27 20.58
N ARG A 723 -30.70 -3.45 21.25
CA ARG A 723 -30.95 -3.06 22.65
C ARG A 723 -32.28 -2.32 22.81
N TYR A 724 -32.58 -1.39 21.92
CA TYR A 724 -33.87 -0.68 21.93
C TYR A 724 -35.04 -1.64 21.69
N ILE A 725 -34.89 -2.61 20.78
CA ILE A 725 -35.90 -3.63 20.49
C ILE A 725 -36.19 -4.46 21.73
N HIS A 726 -35.15 -4.92 22.45
CA HIS A 726 -35.31 -5.64 23.72
C HIS A 726 -35.93 -4.79 24.82
N ASP A 727 -35.48 -3.54 24.98
CA ASP A 727 -35.99 -2.62 26.00
C ASP A 727 -37.47 -2.25 25.77
N ASN A 728 -38.02 -2.47 24.56
CA ASN A 728 -39.40 -2.16 24.17
C ASN A 728 -40.21 -3.38 23.72
N GLU A 729 -39.71 -4.61 23.92
CA GLU A 729 -40.41 -5.87 23.60
C GLU A 729 -40.87 -6.00 22.13
N LEU A 730 -40.03 -5.54 21.18
CA LEU A 730 -40.33 -5.48 19.75
C LEU A 730 -39.80 -6.67 18.93
N GLU A 731 -39.36 -7.76 19.56
CA GLU A 731 -38.72 -8.92 18.90
C GLU A 731 -39.67 -9.61 17.90
N HIS A 732 -40.98 -9.54 18.15
CA HIS A 732 -41.99 -10.08 17.24
C HIS A 732 -41.98 -9.39 15.85
N LEU A 733 -41.59 -8.12 15.78
CA LEU A 733 -41.44 -7.40 14.50
C LEU A 733 -40.20 -7.87 13.73
N VAL A 734 -39.12 -8.15 14.45
CA VAL A 734 -37.90 -8.74 13.88
C VAL A 734 -38.22 -10.10 13.27
N GLU A 735 -38.90 -10.96 14.04
CA GLU A 735 -39.26 -12.30 13.60
C GLU A 735 -40.18 -12.26 12.37
N ALA A 736 -41.21 -11.41 12.38
CA ALA A 736 -42.09 -11.22 11.23
C ALA A 736 -41.31 -10.79 9.98
N LYS A 737 -40.32 -9.88 10.13
CA LYS A 737 -39.52 -9.41 9.01
C LYS A 737 -38.57 -10.48 8.47
N LEU A 738 -38.01 -11.31 9.35
CA LEU A 738 -37.17 -12.45 8.96
C LEU A 738 -37.99 -13.53 8.24
N CYS A 739 -39.21 -13.84 8.70
CA CYS A 739 -40.12 -14.72 7.97
C CYS A 739 -40.40 -14.20 6.56
N GLU A 740 -40.80 -12.91 6.45
CA GLU A 740 -41.11 -12.26 5.17
C GLU A 740 -39.93 -12.32 4.18
N LYS A 741 -38.71 -12.07 4.68
CA LYS A 741 -37.51 -11.93 3.84
C LYS A 741 -36.86 -13.26 3.46
N TYR A 742 -37.06 -14.31 4.25
CA TYR A 742 -36.39 -15.59 4.07
C TYR A 742 -37.36 -16.75 3.96
N GLU A 743 -38.17 -17.01 4.97
CA GLU A 743 -38.97 -18.24 5.04
C GLU A 743 -40.12 -18.26 4.03
N ASP A 744 -40.83 -17.14 3.90
CA ASP A 744 -41.98 -17.01 3.00
C ASP A 744 -41.57 -17.13 1.52
N VAL A 745 -40.29 -16.92 1.22
CA VAL A 745 -39.69 -17.07 -0.12
C VAL A 745 -38.81 -18.31 -0.28
N GLY A 746 -38.78 -19.20 0.72
CA GLY A 746 -38.03 -20.46 0.70
C GLY A 746 -36.50 -20.31 0.82
N GLY A 747 -36.02 -19.15 1.27
CA GLY A 747 -34.61 -18.87 1.53
C GLY A 747 -34.17 -19.26 2.95
N GLN A 748 -32.86 -19.38 3.16
CA GLN A 748 -32.27 -19.67 4.47
C GLN A 748 -31.88 -18.38 5.21
N ARG A 749 -32.27 -18.26 6.48
CA ARG A 749 -31.86 -17.15 7.35
C ARG A 749 -30.35 -17.22 7.63
N PRO A 750 -29.63 -16.07 7.64
CA PRO A 750 -28.27 -16.03 8.15
C PRO A 750 -28.25 -16.40 9.64
N TYR A 751 -27.24 -17.14 10.07
CA TYR A 751 -27.08 -17.58 11.45
C TYR A 751 -25.62 -17.54 11.89
N TYR A 752 -25.39 -17.53 13.21
CA TYR A 752 -24.06 -17.66 13.83
C TYR A 752 -23.68 -19.15 13.89
N GLN A 753 -22.55 -19.53 13.29
CA GLN A 753 -22.10 -20.92 13.26
C GLN A 753 -21.48 -21.36 14.60
N GLY A 754 -22.07 -22.39 15.22
CA GLY A 754 -21.58 -22.98 16.47
C GLY A 754 -22.10 -22.32 17.74
N ASP A 755 -21.53 -22.69 18.89
CA ASP A 755 -21.94 -22.16 20.20
C ASP A 755 -21.39 -20.75 20.44
N LEU A 756 -22.14 -19.94 21.19
CA LEU A 756 -21.66 -18.64 21.66
C LEU A 756 -20.45 -18.82 22.59
N PRO A 757 -19.37 -18.03 22.42
CA PRO A 757 -18.19 -18.15 23.26
C PRO A 757 -18.48 -17.70 24.70
N GLU A 758 -17.68 -18.20 25.63
CA GLU A 758 -17.77 -17.83 27.05
C GLU A 758 -17.66 -16.30 27.22
N GLY A 759 -18.60 -15.72 27.97
CA GLY A 759 -18.67 -14.27 28.19
C GLY A 759 -19.48 -13.50 27.13
N SER A 760 -19.92 -14.14 26.04
CA SER A 760 -20.84 -13.54 25.08
C SER A 760 -22.29 -13.63 25.55
N ASN A 761 -23.05 -12.55 25.36
CA ASN A 761 -24.49 -12.49 25.60
C ASN A 761 -25.32 -12.52 24.31
N GLY A 762 -24.68 -12.76 23.15
CA GLY A 762 -25.35 -12.79 21.85
C GLY A 762 -25.68 -11.41 21.25
N LEU A 763 -25.28 -10.30 21.90
CA LEU A 763 -25.54 -8.95 21.41
C LEU A 763 -25.03 -8.75 19.97
N GLY A 764 -25.90 -8.30 19.07
CA GLY A 764 -25.61 -8.04 17.65
C GLY A 764 -26.05 -9.15 16.71
N LEU A 765 -26.66 -10.23 17.23
CA LEU A 765 -27.14 -11.35 16.42
C LEU A 765 -28.65 -11.29 16.11
N LEU A 766 -29.44 -10.48 16.82
CA LEU A 766 -30.89 -10.42 16.62
C LEU A 766 -31.25 -9.94 15.20
N LEU A 767 -30.45 -9.02 14.66
CA LEU A 767 -30.66 -8.41 13.35
C LEU A 767 -29.76 -9.03 12.26
N LEU A 768 -29.40 -10.31 12.33
CA LEU A 768 -28.70 -10.96 11.21
C LEU A 768 -29.61 -11.07 9.99
N GLY A 769 -29.14 -10.59 8.82
CA GLY A 769 -29.90 -10.61 7.56
C GLY A 769 -30.77 -9.39 7.28
N ILE A 770 -30.99 -8.55 8.29
CA ILE A 770 -31.81 -7.32 8.22
C ILE A 770 -31.10 -6.17 8.93
N THR A 771 -31.61 -4.96 8.84
CA THR A 771 -31.03 -3.78 9.52
C THR A 771 -32.05 -3.07 10.42
N GLY A 772 -31.58 -2.28 11.39
CA GLY A 772 -32.44 -1.60 12.34
C GLY A 772 -33.48 -0.67 11.70
N ASP A 773 -33.18 -0.08 10.54
CA ASP A 773 -34.09 0.77 9.76
C ASP A 773 -35.16 -0.01 9.00
N GLU A 774 -35.06 -1.34 8.90
CA GLU A 774 -36.14 -2.19 8.38
C GLU A 774 -37.19 -2.51 9.47
N ILE A 775 -36.86 -2.29 10.75
CA ILE A 775 -37.68 -2.66 11.91
C ILE A 775 -38.22 -1.44 12.64
N LEU A 776 -37.37 -0.46 12.90
CA LEU A 776 -37.71 0.70 13.73
C LEU A 776 -38.27 1.85 12.89
N PRO A 777 -39.16 2.69 13.46
CA PRO A 777 -39.59 3.92 12.82
C PRO A 777 -38.41 4.84 12.43
N PRO A 778 -38.49 5.58 11.31
CA PRO A 778 -37.37 6.36 10.79
C PRO A 778 -36.78 7.39 11.77
N ASP A 779 -37.61 8.03 12.59
CA ASP A 779 -37.20 8.99 13.61
C ASP A 779 -36.45 8.33 14.77
N VAL A 780 -36.93 7.17 15.24
CA VAL A 780 -36.28 6.38 16.29
C VAL A 780 -34.91 5.87 15.81
N TYR A 781 -34.85 5.30 14.60
CA TYR A 781 -33.60 4.83 14.01
C TYR A 781 -32.60 5.99 13.83
N ALA A 782 -33.06 7.14 13.34
CA ALA A 782 -32.19 8.31 13.14
C ALA A 782 -31.57 8.81 14.46
N ASP A 783 -32.35 8.85 15.55
CA ASP A 783 -31.84 9.23 16.88
C ASP A 783 -30.84 8.21 17.44
N ILE A 784 -31.11 6.91 17.28
CA ILE A 784 -30.17 5.84 17.66
C ILE A 784 -28.87 5.98 16.85
N LYS A 785 -28.95 6.08 15.51
CA LYS A 785 -27.80 6.27 14.62
C LYS A 785 -26.96 7.47 15.04
N ALA A 786 -27.58 8.62 15.27
CA ALA A 786 -26.87 9.84 15.68
C ALA A 786 -26.14 9.64 17.03
N ARG A 787 -26.80 9.05 18.03
CA ARG A 787 -26.17 8.79 19.34
C ARG A 787 -25.02 7.79 19.23
N THR A 788 -25.22 6.67 18.53
CA THR A 788 -24.21 5.62 18.33
C THR A 788 -22.93 6.19 17.72
N LEU A 789 -23.05 6.99 16.65
CA LEU A 789 -21.91 7.59 15.95
C LEU A 789 -21.06 8.51 16.85
N THR A 790 -21.65 9.16 17.85
CA THR A 790 -20.90 10.00 18.81
C THR A 790 -20.23 9.19 19.93
N GLN A 791 -20.69 7.96 20.19
CA GLN A 791 -20.22 7.12 21.29
C GLN A 791 -19.18 6.10 20.85
N VAL A 792 -19.33 5.53 19.66
CA VAL A 792 -18.49 4.44 19.14
C VAL A 792 -17.00 4.75 19.24
N ARG A 793 -16.22 3.77 19.70
CA ARG A 793 -14.77 3.90 19.94
C ARG A 793 -13.98 2.93 19.07
N GLY A 794 -12.96 3.42 18.38
CA GLY A 794 -12.09 2.55 17.62
C GLY A 794 -11.12 3.28 16.70
N THR A 795 -10.45 2.50 15.86
CA THR A 795 -9.49 2.96 14.87
C THR A 795 -9.68 2.14 13.60
N VAL A 796 -9.73 2.83 12.45
CA VAL A 796 -9.47 2.20 11.16
C VAL A 796 -8.08 2.63 10.71
N GLN A 797 -7.29 1.72 10.14
CA GLN A 797 -5.92 2.04 9.76
C GLN A 797 -5.87 3.00 8.56
N ALA A 798 -6.36 2.57 7.40
CA ALA A 798 -6.71 3.41 6.27
C ALA A 798 -5.66 4.45 5.83
N ASP A 799 -4.37 4.13 5.98
CA ASP A 799 -3.28 5.01 5.55
C ASP A 799 -2.83 4.60 4.15
N ILE A 800 -3.34 5.30 3.14
CA ILE A 800 -3.09 5.04 1.72
C ILE A 800 -1.65 5.40 1.31
N LEU A 801 -1.04 6.40 1.95
CA LEU A 801 0.30 6.86 1.55
C LEU A 801 1.36 5.79 1.82
N LYS A 802 1.26 5.05 2.93
CA LYS A 802 2.17 3.93 3.20
C LYS A 802 1.97 2.74 2.25
N GLU A 803 0.81 2.61 1.62
CA GLU A 803 0.50 1.47 0.74
C GLU A 803 1.32 1.53 -0.54
N ASP A 804 1.40 2.70 -1.16
CA ASP A 804 2.23 2.90 -2.35
C ASP A 804 3.74 2.93 -2.01
N GLN A 805 4.09 3.40 -0.81
CA GLN A 805 5.48 3.44 -0.32
C GLN A 805 6.04 2.05 0.04
N ALA A 806 5.24 1.17 0.67
CA ALA A 806 5.75 -0.07 1.27
C ALA A 806 4.79 -1.27 1.25
N GLN A 807 3.55 -1.15 1.74
CA GLN A 807 2.71 -2.32 2.04
C GLN A 807 2.01 -2.93 0.82
N ASN A 808 1.84 -2.17 -0.25
CA ASN A 808 1.34 -2.63 -1.56
C ASN A 808 -0.09 -3.21 -1.54
N THR A 809 -0.98 -2.81 -0.62
CA THR A 809 -2.42 -3.21 -0.62
C THR A 809 -3.35 -2.14 -1.19
N CYS A 810 -2.82 -1.16 -1.92
CA CYS A 810 -3.63 -0.22 -2.72
C CYS A 810 -4.42 -0.98 -3.79
N ILE A 811 -5.74 -0.80 -3.79
CA ILE A 811 -6.63 -1.37 -4.80
C ILE A 811 -7.19 -0.33 -5.76
N PHE A 812 -7.44 0.89 -5.27
CA PHE A 812 -7.84 2.03 -6.10
C PHE A 812 -6.64 2.92 -6.41
N SER A 813 -6.80 3.85 -7.36
CA SER A 813 -5.82 4.93 -7.54
C SER A 813 -5.57 5.67 -6.22
N THR A 814 -4.33 6.11 -5.99
CA THR A 814 -3.92 6.82 -4.76
C THR A 814 -4.77 8.07 -4.54
N GLU A 815 -5.06 8.80 -5.62
CA GLU A 815 -5.86 10.03 -5.54
C GLU A 815 -7.31 9.77 -5.13
N PHE A 816 -7.94 8.74 -5.73
CA PHE A 816 -9.29 8.35 -5.37
C PHE A 816 -9.38 7.85 -3.93
N SER A 817 -8.40 7.05 -3.50
CA SER A 817 -8.33 6.54 -2.13
C SER A 817 -8.20 7.67 -1.10
N LEU A 818 -7.34 8.67 -1.36
CA LEU A 818 -7.23 9.86 -0.51
C LEU A 818 -8.54 10.66 -0.47
N ARG A 819 -9.24 10.77 -1.60
CA ARG A 819 -10.58 11.38 -1.65
C ARG A 819 -11.59 10.66 -0.76
N LEU A 820 -11.64 9.33 -0.84
CA LEU A 820 -12.52 8.52 0.02
C LEU A 820 -12.21 8.73 1.51
N MET A 821 -10.94 8.82 1.89
CA MET A 821 -10.54 9.12 3.27
C MET A 821 -10.95 10.51 3.72
N GLY A 822 -10.83 11.51 2.85
CA GLY A 822 -11.37 12.84 3.15
C GLY A 822 -12.90 12.85 3.28
N ASP A 823 -13.62 12.02 2.52
CA ASP A 823 -15.08 11.89 2.63
C ASP A 823 -15.49 11.27 3.97
N VAL A 824 -14.76 10.26 4.45
CA VAL A 824 -14.92 9.69 5.81
C VAL A 824 -14.71 10.78 6.86
N GLN A 825 -13.61 11.54 6.75
CA GLN A 825 -13.29 12.57 7.73
C GLN A 825 -14.33 13.71 7.74
N GLN A 826 -14.85 14.10 6.58
CA GLN A 826 -15.94 15.07 6.48
C GLN A 826 -17.20 14.53 7.16
N TYR A 827 -17.58 13.28 6.88
CA TYR A 827 -18.72 12.63 7.51
C TYR A 827 -18.57 12.58 9.05
N PHE A 828 -17.36 12.31 9.54
CA PHE A 828 -17.05 12.31 10.98
C PHE A 828 -17.24 13.70 11.61
N ILE A 829 -16.86 14.77 10.91
CA ILE A 829 -17.06 16.14 11.38
C ILE A 829 -18.56 16.45 11.44
N ASP A 830 -19.28 16.16 10.35
CA ASP A 830 -20.70 16.51 10.20
C ASP A 830 -21.57 15.75 11.22
N HIS A 831 -21.21 14.51 11.56
CA HIS A 831 -21.94 13.65 12.50
C HIS A 831 -21.30 13.58 13.91
N ASN A 832 -20.32 14.44 14.22
CA ASN A 832 -19.65 14.50 15.52
C ASN A 832 -19.03 13.17 16.00
N VAL A 833 -18.45 12.38 15.09
CA VAL A 833 -17.69 11.16 15.40
C VAL A 833 -16.33 11.55 15.99
N ARG A 834 -16.24 11.65 17.32
CA ARG A 834 -15.06 12.20 18.04
C ARG A 834 -14.23 11.17 18.81
N ASN A 835 -14.72 9.93 18.89
CA ASN A 835 -14.07 8.85 19.63
C ASN A 835 -13.52 7.75 18.73
N PHE A 836 -13.63 7.91 17.41
CA PHE A 836 -13.10 7.00 16.41
C PHE A 836 -11.97 7.68 15.62
N TYR A 837 -10.85 7.00 15.46
CA TYR A 837 -9.72 7.49 14.65
C TYR A 837 -9.97 7.10 13.19
N SER A 838 -10.09 8.10 12.32
CA SER A 838 -10.39 7.94 10.89
C SER A 838 -9.18 7.45 10.08
N VAL A 839 -7.97 7.66 10.61
CA VAL A 839 -6.72 7.21 10.02
C VAL A 839 -5.72 6.88 11.13
N SER A 840 -4.99 5.78 10.94
CA SER A 840 -3.81 5.41 11.72
C SER A 840 -2.58 5.45 10.83
N ILE A 841 -1.92 6.62 10.82
CA ILE A 841 -0.75 6.92 10.00
C ILE A 841 0.40 6.01 10.43
N SER A 842 0.88 5.16 9.53
CA SER A 842 1.62 3.95 9.91
C SER A 842 3.02 3.88 9.30
N GLY A 843 4.02 3.81 10.18
CA GLY A 843 5.41 3.46 9.87
C GLY A 843 5.75 1.97 10.01
N TYR A 844 4.90 1.18 10.68
CA TYR A 844 5.19 -0.25 10.93
C TYR A 844 5.60 -0.98 9.64
N HIS A 845 4.72 -0.95 8.63
CA HIS A 845 4.93 -1.62 7.36
C HIS A 845 6.11 -1.06 6.54
N ILE A 846 6.43 0.23 6.71
CA ILE A 846 7.60 0.87 6.08
C ILE A 846 8.89 0.26 6.67
N ALA A 847 8.94 0.06 7.99
CA ALA A 847 10.08 -0.58 8.65
C ALA A 847 10.18 -2.07 8.32
N GLU A 848 9.06 -2.80 8.37
CA GLU A 848 9.03 -4.23 8.03
C GLU A 848 9.46 -4.50 6.57
N ALA A 849 9.19 -3.56 5.65
CA ALA A 849 9.62 -3.65 4.26
C ALA A 849 11.13 -3.43 4.05
N GLY A 850 11.83 -2.81 5.00
CA GLY A 850 13.20 -2.38 4.74
C GLY A 850 13.76 -1.29 5.61
N ALA A 851 12.91 -0.34 6.00
CA ALA A 851 13.38 0.96 6.44
C ALA A 851 14.04 0.91 7.82
N ASN A 852 15.11 1.69 7.98
CA ASN A 852 15.70 1.96 9.28
C ASN A 852 14.77 2.86 10.14
N PRO A 853 14.99 2.99 11.46
CA PRO A 853 14.13 3.78 12.34
C PRO A 853 13.98 5.26 11.93
N ILE A 854 15.01 5.88 11.34
CA ILE A 854 14.95 7.28 10.89
C ILE A 854 14.00 7.44 9.70
N SER A 855 14.20 6.62 8.65
CA SER A 855 13.37 6.65 7.45
C SER A 855 11.92 6.27 7.78
N GLN A 856 11.70 5.29 8.65
CA GLN A 856 10.38 4.99 9.19
C GLN A 856 9.72 6.23 9.82
N LEU A 857 10.38 6.86 10.79
CA LEU A 857 9.81 7.97 11.54
C LEU A 857 9.54 9.18 10.63
N ALA A 858 10.49 9.51 9.76
CA ALA A 858 10.38 10.63 8.84
C ALA A 858 9.26 10.44 7.83
N PHE A 859 9.18 9.29 7.16
CA PHE A 859 8.11 9.04 6.18
C PHE A 859 6.73 9.01 6.83
N THR A 860 6.62 8.44 8.04
CA THR A 860 5.35 8.40 8.77
C THR A 860 4.86 9.78 9.16
N LEU A 861 5.72 10.63 9.74
CA LEU A 861 5.35 11.99 10.10
C LEU A 861 5.06 12.84 8.86
N ALA A 862 5.84 12.66 7.79
CA ALA A 862 5.62 13.34 6.52
C ALA A 862 4.23 12.99 5.95
N ASN A 863 3.86 11.71 5.93
CA ASN A 863 2.53 11.24 5.52
C ASN A 863 1.43 11.87 6.40
N GLY A 864 1.64 11.92 7.71
CA GLY A 864 0.72 12.57 8.65
C GLY A 864 0.49 14.06 8.34
N PHE A 865 1.56 14.80 8.04
CA PHE A 865 1.46 16.19 7.61
C PHE A 865 0.83 16.34 6.22
N THR A 866 1.00 15.38 5.31
CA THR A 866 0.27 15.36 4.03
C THR A 866 -1.24 15.27 4.24
N TYR A 867 -1.72 14.42 5.16
CA TYR A 867 -3.15 14.38 5.51
C TYR A 867 -3.64 15.68 6.14
N VAL A 868 -2.82 16.33 6.98
CA VAL A 868 -3.15 17.65 7.54
C VAL A 868 -3.34 18.67 6.41
N GLU A 869 -2.39 18.78 5.48
CA GLU A 869 -2.48 19.71 4.36
C GLU A 869 -3.64 19.38 3.42
N TYR A 870 -3.93 18.10 3.19
CA TYR A 870 -5.07 17.68 2.37
C TYR A 870 -6.41 18.04 3.00
N TYR A 871 -6.59 17.80 4.30
CA TYR A 871 -7.86 18.14 4.97
C TYR A 871 -8.03 19.67 5.11
N LEU A 872 -6.93 20.42 5.29
CA LEU A 872 -6.94 21.87 5.21
C LEU A 872 -7.31 22.37 3.81
N SER A 873 -6.83 21.74 2.74
CA SER A 873 -7.17 22.12 1.36
C SER A 873 -8.65 21.90 1.03
N ARG A 874 -9.30 20.96 1.74
CA ARG A 874 -10.76 20.74 1.72
C ARG A 874 -11.56 21.71 2.60
N GLY A 875 -10.90 22.62 3.32
CA GLY A 875 -11.57 23.61 4.19
C GLY A 875 -11.96 23.07 5.58
N MET A 876 -11.40 21.95 6.02
CA MET A 876 -11.70 21.39 7.34
C MET A 876 -10.93 22.11 8.45
N ASP A 877 -11.55 22.29 9.62
CA ASP A 877 -10.89 22.84 10.81
C ASP A 877 -9.96 21.80 11.44
N ILE A 878 -8.67 22.15 11.57
CA ILE A 878 -7.62 21.30 12.14
C ILE A 878 -7.96 20.77 13.53
N ASN A 879 -8.69 21.54 14.34
CA ASN A 879 -9.07 21.13 15.68
C ASN A 879 -10.17 20.05 15.69
N LYS A 880 -10.86 19.86 14.57
CA LYS A 880 -11.92 18.84 14.43
C LYS A 880 -11.40 17.50 13.90
N PHE A 881 -10.33 17.49 13.11
CA PHE A 881 -9.79 16.25 12.54
C PHE A 881 -8.47 15.78 13.16
N ALA A 882 -7.53 16.66 13.51
CA ALA A 882 -6.21 16.24 14.02
C ALA A 882 -6.30 15.41 15.32
N PRO A 883 -7.23 15.66 16.25
CA PRO A 883 -7.43 14.78 17.41
C PRO A 883 -7.90 13.35 17.10
N ASN A 884 -8.40 13.12 15.88
CA ASN A 884 -8.85 11.83 15.34
C ASN A 884 -7.75 11.14 14.52
N PHE A 885 -6.51 11.65 14.52
CA PHE A 885 -5.36 10.93 13.98
C PHE A 885 -4.77 10.02 15.06
N SER A 886 -4.46 8.81 14.65
CA SER A 886 -3.59 7.89 15.40
C SER A 886 -2.31 7.67 14.59
N PHE A 887 -1.24 7.31 15.27
CA PHE A 887 0.01 6.91 14.64
C PHE A 887 0.35 5.46 14.98
N PHE A 888 1.14 4.80 14.15
CA PHE A 888 1.53 3.41 14.35
C PHE A 888 2.98 3.17 13.94
N PHE A 889 3.83 2.75 14.87
CA PHE A 889 5.26 2.53 14.65
C PHE A 889 5.66 1.07 14.94
N SER A 890 6.71 0.61 14.26
CA SER A 890 7.48 -0.60 14.62
C SER A 890 8.56 -0.25 15.63
N ASN A 891 8.83 -1.17 16.57
CA ASN A 891 9.99 -1.11 17.45
C ASN A 891 10.94 -2.27 17.16
N GLY A 892 12.15 -1.97 16.71
CA GLY A 892 13.26 -2.92 16.55
C GLY A 892 14.29 -2.82 17.67
N VAL A 893 15.53 -3.22 17.38
CA VAL A 893 16.61 -3.33 18.37
C VAL A 893 17.67 -2.23 18.26
N ASP A 894 17.69 -1.48 17.15
CA ASP A 894 18.55 -0.32 16.95
C ASP A 894 18.33 0.77 18.02
N PRO A 895 19.37 1.55 18.39
CA PRO A 895 19.30 2.51 19.50
C PRO A 895 18.23 3.60 19.31
N GLU A 896 17.95 4.01 18.08
CA GLU A 896 16.97 5.05 17.76
C GLU A 896 15.54 4.65 18.15
N TYR A 897 15.23 3.34 18.21
CA TYR A 897 13.92 2.86 18.68
C TYR A 897 13.64 3.19 20.14
N ALA A 898 14.66 3.50 20.95
CA ALA A 898 14.47 3.94 22.33
C ALA A 898 13.86 5.36 22.43
N VAL A 899 13.92 6.16 21.36
CA VAL A 899 13.47 7.57 21.34
C VAL A 899 12.46 7.89 20.25
N ILE A 900 12.04 6.92 19.44
CA ILE A 900 11.18 7.15 18.27
C ILE A 900 9.85 7.84 18.62
N GLY A 901 9.22 7.45 19.74
CA GLY A 901 7.92 7.98 20.17
C GLY A 901 8.00 9.40 20.73
N ARG A 902 9.01 9.68 21.58
CA ARG A 902 9.26 11.03 22.10
C ARG A 902 9.63 12.03 21.02
N VAL A 903 10.45 11.65 20.04
CA VAL A 903 10.76 12.50 18.88
C VAL A 903 9.50 12.78 18.05
N ALA A 904 8.70 11.74 17.78
CA ALA A 904 7.43 11.90 17.07
C ALA A 904 6.50 12.91 17.75
N ARG A 905 6.32 12.79 19.07
CA ARG A 905 5.50 13.73 19.86
C ARG A 905 6.04 15.15 19.81
N ARG A 906 7.35 15.33 19.96
CA ARG A 906 8.01 16.64 20.00
C ARG A 906 7.88 17.37 18.66
N ILE A 907 8.18 16.70 17.55
CA ILE A 907 8.02 17.26 16.18
C ILE A 907 6.57 17.64 15.92
N TRP A 908 5.63 16.71 16.17
CA TRP A 908 4.21 16.96 15.94
C TRP A 908 3.68 18.13 16.78
N ALA A 909 3.96 18.15 18.08
CA ALA A 909 3.50 19.21 18.97
C ALA A 909 4.03 20.59 18.54
N LYS A 910 5.34 20.69 18.27
CA LYS A 910 5.98 21.93 17.78
C LYS A 910 5.34 22.39 16.46
N ALA A 911 5.19 21.49 15.49
CA ALA A 911 4.57 21.81 14.19
C ALA A 911 3.12 22.29 14.34
N LEU A 912 2.27 21.54 15.05
CA LEU A 912 0.85 21.85 15.20
C LEU A 912 0.63 23.16 15.97
N LYS A 913 1.45 23.44 16.99
CA LYS A 913 1.35 24.68 17.76
C LYS A 913 1.88 25.90 17.00
N LEU A 914 3.08 25.80 16.44
CA LEU A 914 3.81 26.97 15.94
C LEU A 914 3.48 27.29 14.49
N LYS A 915 3.37 26.26 13.64
CA LYS A 915 3.08 26.45 12.21
C LYS A 915 1.59 26.49 11.93
N TYR A 916 0.84 25.54 12.48
CA TYR A 916 -0.60 25.42 12.20
C TYR A 916 -1.50 26.13 13.20
N GLN A 917 -0.96 26.65 14.30
CA GLN A 917 -1.70 27.37 15.35
C GLN A 917 -2.89 26.56 15.91
N ALA A 918 -2.75 25.24 15.97
CA ALA A 918 -3.77 24.33 16.44
C ALA A 918 -3.86 24.32 17.97
N GLY A 919 -5.05 24.02 18.50
CA GLY A 919 -5.28 23.88 19.94
C GLY A 919 -4.57 22.68 20.56
N GLU A 920 -4.46 22.68 21.89
CA GLU A 920 -3.68 21.68 22.65
C GLU A 920 -4.05 20.23 22.32
N ARG A 921 -5.34 19.92 22.12
CA ARG A 921 -5.78 18.55 21.83
C ARG A 921 -5.24 18.03 20.49
N ALA A 922 -5.07 18.90 19.49
CA ALA A 922 -4.51 18.54 18.18
C ALA A 922 -2.99 18.32 18.24
N GLN A 923 -2.30 18.93 19.21
CA GLN A 923 -0.85 18.80 19.42
C GLN A 923 -0.47 17.45 20.05
N LYS A 924 -1.44 16.70 20.59
CA LYS A 924 -1.20 15.43 21.29
C LYS A 924 -1.16 14.25 20.32
N LEU A 925 0.03 13.94 19.81
CA LEU A 925 0.27 12.74 19.00
C LEU A 925 0.11 11.48 19.85
N LYS A 926 -0.88 10.66 19.53
CA LYS A 926 -1.09 9.35 20.16
C LYS A 926 -0.66 8.27 19.19
N TYR A 927 0.01 7.25 19.70
CA TYR A 927 0.49 6.17 18.85
C TYR A 927 0.37 4.79 19.46
N HIS A 928 0.27 3.82 18.55
CA HIS A 928 0.46 2.40 18.80
C HIS A 928 1.90 2.01 18.46
N ILE A 929 2.50 1.11 19.24
CA ILE A 929 3.73 0.39 18.85
C ILE A 929 3.40 -1.09 18.67
N GLN A 930 4.00 -1.70 17.66
CA GLN A 930 4.13 -3.14 17.52
C GLN A 930 5.62 -3.49 17.49
N THR A 931 5.99 -4.58 18.16
CA THR A 931 7.35 -5.15 18.08
C THR A 931 7.66 -5.58 16.65
N SER A 932 8.92 -5.49 16.19
CA SER A 932 9.26 -5.75 14.79
C SER A 932 9.16 -7.25 14.46
N GLY A 933 8.34 -7.60 13.47
CA GLY A 933 8.24 -8.96 12.93
C GLY A 933 9.51 -9.40 12.21
N ARG A 934 10.15 -8.49 11.47
CA ARG A 934 11.41 -8.70 10.75
C ARG A 934 12.59 -9.05 11.67
N SER A 935 12.54 -8.63 12.92
CA SER A 935 13.53 -8.99 13.93
C SER A 935 13.40 -10.43 14.44
N LEU A 936 12.28 -11.10 14.13
CA LEU A 936 11.97 -12.46 14.57
C LEU A 936 12.33 -13.45 13.47
N HIS A 937 12.92 -14.58 13.86
CA HIS A 937 13.54 -15.52 12.93
C HIS A 937 12.91 -16.89 13.06
N ALA A 938 12.84 -17.64 11.96
CA ALA A 938 12.31 -19.01 11.93
C ALA A 938 13.27 -20.03 12.55
N GLN A 939 14.53 -19.64 12.69
CA GLN A 939 15.56 -20.35 13.44
C GLN A 939 15.54 -19.96 14.91
N GLU A 940 15.81 -20.92 15.80
CA GLU A 940 15.95 -20.69 17.24
C GLU A 940 14.82 -19.81 17.80
N ILE A 941 13.57 -20.16 17.46
CA ILE A 941 12.38 -19.33 17.71
C ILE A 941 12.22 -18.94 19.20
N GLY A 942 12.79 -19.70 20.13
CA GLY A 942 12.83 -19.35 21.56
C GLY A 942 13.53 -18.00 21.84
N PHE A 943 14.48 -17.56 21.01
CA PHE A 943 15.15 -16.27 21.17
C PHE A 943 14.26 -15.07 20.79
N ASN A 944 13.15 -15.30 20.08
CA ASN A 944 12.23 -14.25 19.67
C ASN A 944 11.51 -13.60 20.86
N ASP A 945 11.22 -14.35 21.94
CA ASP A 945 10.65 -13.78 23.18
C ASP A 945 11.61 -12.77 23.83
N ILE A 946 12.92 -13.00 23.76
CA ILE A 946 13.94 -12.11 24.31
C ILE A 946 13.92 -10.78 23.54
N ARG A 947 13.94 -10.85 22.19
CA ARG A 947 13.88 -9.67 21.32
C ARG A 947 12.61 -8.86 21.57
N THR A 948 11.47 -9.54 21.58
CA THR A 948 10.14 -8.94 21.81
C THR A 948 10.06 -8.27 23.18
N THR A 949 10.65 -8.87 24.22
CA THR A 949 10.71 -8.30 25.57
C THR A 949 11.47 -6.97 25.60
N LEU A 950 12.63 -6.89 24.95
CA LEU A 950 13.43 -5.65 24.89
C LEU A 950 12.71 -4.54 24.11
N GLN A 951 12.09 -4.89 22.99
CA GLN A 951 11.33 -3.95 22.16
C GLN A 951 10.09 -3.39 22.90
N ALA A 952 9.38 -4.26 23.62
CA ALA A 952 8.25 -3.89 24.48
C ALA A 952 8.69 -2.97 25.63
N LEU A 953 9.88 -3.20 26.19
CA LEU A 953 10.44 -2.37 27.25
C LEU A 953 10.67 -0.93 26.77
N TYR A 954 11.31 -0.74 25.61
CA TYR A 954 11.47 0.59 24.99
C TYR A 954 10.12 1.29 24.80
N ALA A 955 9.12 0.57 24.26
CA ALA A 955 7.79 1.12 24.02
C ALA A 955 7.09 1.60 25.30
N ILE A 956 7.21 0.84 26.39
CA ILE A 956 6.56 1.15 27.68
C ILE A 956 7.30 2.27 28.43
N TYR A 957 8.62 2.29 28.37
CA TYR A 957 9.45 3.35 28.94
C TYR A 957 9.24 4.68 28.22
N ASP A 958 9.06 4.67 26.90
CA ASP A 958 8.74 5.87 26.11
C ASP A 958 7.23 6.20 26.08
N ASN A 959 6.46 5.64 27.02
CA ASN A 959 5.08 6.02 27.31
C ASN A 959 4.11 5.88 26.11
N CYS A 960 4.19 4.76 25.38
CA CYS A 960 3.26 4.44 24.28
C CYS A 960 1.79 4.36 24.75
N ASN A 961 0.84 4.61 23.84
CA ASN A 961 -0.60 4.60 24.17
C ASN A 961 -1.28 3.25 23.95
N SER A 962 -0.67 2.38 23.14
CA SER A 962 -1.12 1.03 22.88
C SER A 962 0.07 0.18 22.42
N LEU A 963 0.15 -1.07 22.83
CA LEU A 963 1.26 -1.99 22.50
C LEU A 963 0.75 -3.35 22.02
N HIS A 964 1.33 -3.82 20.91
CA HIS A 964 1.25 -5.20 20.45
C HIS A 964 2.62 -5.86 20.61
N THR A 965 2.61 -7.08 21.12
CA THR A 965 3.79 -7.94 21.24
C THR A 965 3.57 -9.14 20.33
N ASN A 966 4.51 -9.35 19.40
CA ASN A 966 4.46 -10.49 18.48
C ASN A 966 4.72 -11.79 19.25
N ALA A 967 4.28 -12.90 18.68
CA ALA A 967 4.55 -14.22 19.24
C ALA A 967 5.94 -14.72 18.83
N TYR A 968 6.48 -15.69 19.56
CA TYR A 968 7.82 -16.22 19.29
C TYR A 968 7.89 -17.02 17.96
N ASP A 969 6.75 -17.51 17.48
CA ASP A 969 6.54 -18.29 16.26
C ASP A 969 6.09 -17.45 15.04
N GLU A 970 6.10 -16.11 15.16
CA GLU A 970 5.68 -15.14 14.13
C GLU A 970 6.29 -15.39 12.74
N ALA A 971 7.55 -15.84 12.69
CA ALA A 971 8.25 -16.07 11.43
C ALA A 971 7.73 -17.27 10.63
N ILE A 972 6.79 -18.05 11.18
CA ILE A 972 6.30 -19.29 10.59
C ILE A 972 4.77 -19.30 10.47
N THR A 973 4.03 -18.98 11.53
CA THR A 973 2.57 -19.11 11.55
C THR A 973 1.88 -18.03 12.38
N THR A 974 0.56 -17.93 12.25
CA THR A 974 -0.29 -17.07 13.09
C THR A 974 -0.32 -17.62 14.53
N PRO A 975 -0.30 -16.76 15.57
CA PRO A 975 -0.11 -17.22 16.95
C PRO A 975 -1.14 -18.25 17.44
N THR A 976 -0.64 -19.37 17.96
CA THR A 976 -1.45 -20.36 18.69
C THR A 976 -1.98 -19.78 20.01
N GLU A 977 -2.89 -20.48 20.69
CA GLU A 977 -3.35 -20.08 22.03
C GLU A 977 -2.22 -20.07 23.08
N GLU A 978 -1.22 -20.94 22.96
CA GLU A 978 -0.04 -20.94 23.84
C GLU A 978 0.87 -19.75 23.53
N SER A 979 1.11 -19.49 22.26
CA SER A 979 2.10 -18.50 21.82
C SER A 979 1.58 -17.08 22.04
N VAL A 980 0.28 -16.84 21.83
CA VAL A 980 -0.35 -15.55 22.17
C VAL A 980 -0.30 -15.27 23.68
N ARG A 981 -0.43 -16.30 24.54
CA ARG A 981 -0.33 -16.13 26.00
C ARG A 981 1.07 -15.70 26.42
N ARG A 982 2.12 -16.25 25.80
CA ARG A 982 3.52 -15.81 26.04
C ARG A 982 3.72 -14.36 25.62
N ALA A 983 3.27 -14.01 24.42
CA ALA A 983 3.33 -12.64 23.92
C ALA A 983 2.61 -11.65 24.87
N MET A 984 1.43 -12.01 25.38
CA MET A 984 0.70 -11.20 26.37
C MET A 984 1.43 -11.12 27.72
N ALA A 985 2.02 -12.23 28.18
CA ALA A 985 2.74 -12.29 29.44
C ALA A 985 3.92 -11.30 29.47
N ILE A 986 4.60 -11.06 28.35
CA ILE A 986 5.65 -10.03 28.25
C ILE A 986 5.13 -8.67 28.73
N GLN A 987 3.97 -8.22 28.22
CA GLN A 987 3.39 -6.95 28.64
C GLN A 987 2.93 -6.97 30.10
N MET A 988 2.36 -8.08 30.55
CA MET A 988 1.89 -8.23 31.93
C MET A 988 3.06 -8.16 32.92
N ILE A 989 4.16 -8.85 32.66
CA ILE A 989 5.36 -8.84 33.49
C ILE A 989 5.95 -7.41 33.55
N ILE A 990 6.09 -6.74 32.39
CA ILE A 990 6.65 -5.38 32.35
C ILE A 990 5.76 -4.38 33.11
N ASN A 991 4.43 -4.44 32.97
CA ASN A 991 3.52 -3.47 33.62
C ASN A 991 3.30 -3.77 35.11
N HIS A 992 3.19 -5.05 35.48
CA HIS A 992 2.77 -5.45 36.83
C HIS A 992 3.93 -5.82 37.74
N GLU A 993 4.96 -6.52 37.24
CA GLU A 993 6.07 -7.06 38.05
C GLU A 993 7.33 -6.20 38.02
N LEU A 994 7.74 -5.67 36.86
CA LEU A 994 8.98 -4.92 36.72
C LEU A 994 8.95 -3.62 37.56
N GLY A 995 9.86 -3.50 38.54
CA GLY A 995 9.84 -2.38 39.49
C GLY A 995 10.07 -1.00 38.86
N MET A 996 10.88 -0.91 37.80
CA MET A 996 11.22 0.37 37.17
C MET A 996 10.01 1.04 36.48
N THR A 997 9.05 0.27 35.99
CA THR A 997 7.84 0.81 35.31
C THR A 997 6.84 1.45 36.25
N LYS A 998 7.07 1.38 37.58
CA LYS A 998 6.32 2.19 38.55
C LYS A 998 6.68 3.69 38.44
N ASN A 999 7.81 4.02 37.81
CA ASN A 999 8.10 5.35 37.29
C ASN A 999 7.66 5.44 35.81
N GLU A 1000 7.01 6.53 35.45
CA GLU A 1000 6.36 6.76 34.15
C GLU A 1000 7.14 7.70 33.24
N ASN A 1001 8.29 8.21 33.70
CA ASN A 1001 9.22 9.00 32.90
C ASN A 1001 10.69 8.56 33.07
N PRO A 1002 10.99 7.25 33.03
CA PRO A 1002 12.32 6.73 33.41
C PRO A 1002 13.43 7.12 32.44
N LEU A 1003 13.05 7.57 31.23
CA LEU A 1003 13.99 7.99 30.19
C LEU A 1003 14.49 9.43 30.34
N GLN A 1004 13.80 10.28 31.11
CA GLN A 1004 14.14 11.70 31.19
C GLN A 1004 15.40 11.93 32.03
N GLY A 1005 16.31 12.76 31.51
CA GLY A 1005 17.58 13.11 32.16
C GLY A 1005 18.71 12.11 31.95
N ALA A 1006 18.49 11.04 31.19
CA ALA A 1006 19.55 10.14 30.74
C ALA A 1006 20.28 10.78 29.55
N PHE A 1007 21.58 11.03 29.68
CA PHE A 1007 22.36 11.78 28.67
C PHE A 1007 22.26 11.20 27.26
N ILE A 1008 22.36 9.87 27.14
CA ILE A 1008 22.24 9.17 25.84
C ILE A 1008 20.84 9.32 25.23
N ILE A 1009 19.80 9.40 26.05
CA ILE A 1009 18.44 9.58 25.57
C ILE A 1009 18.26 11.01 25.05
N ASP A 1010 18.77 12.01 25.77
CA ASP A 1010 18.70 13.40 25.34
C ASP A 1010 19.46 13.59 24.01
N GLU A 1011 20.68 13.05 23.92
CA GLU A 1011 21.51 13.08 22.69
C GLU A 1011 20.82 12.37 21.51
N LEU A 1012 20.33 11.14 21.71
CA LEU A 1012 19.62 10.41 20.67
C LEU A 1012 18.33 11.13 20.25
N THR A 1013 17.60 11.74 21.18
CA THR A 1013 16.37 12.48 20.85
C THR A 1013 16.69 13.64 19.90
N ASP A 1014 17.75 14.40 20.17
CA ASP A 1014 18.16 15.53 19.33
C ASP A 1014 18.74 15.07 17.97
N LEU A 1015 19.56 14.01 17.96
CA LEU A 1015 20.11 13.43 16.72
C LEU A 1015 19.01 12.90 15.79
N VAL A 1016 18.06 12.15 16.34
CA VAL A 1016 16.95 11.57 15.58
C VAL A 1016 15.99 12.67 15.12
N GLU A 1017 15.71 13.70 15.94
CA GLU A 1017 14.89 14.85 15.52
C GLU A 1017 15.51 15.55 14.30
N GLU A 1018 16.78 15.93 14.35
CA GLU A 1018 17.43 16.61 13.22
C GLU A 1018 17.52 15.71 11.98
N ALA A 1019 17.80 14.41 12.14
CA ALA A 1019 17.83 13.46 11.02
C ALA A 1019 16.47 13.39 10.31
N VAL A 1020 15.36 13.43 11.05
CA VAL A 1020 14.01 13.49 10.49
C VAL A 1020 13.76 14.81 9.76
N LEU A 1021 14.20 15.95 10.33
CA LEU A 1021 14.03 17.26 9.68
C LEU A 1021 14.84 17.37 8.38
N LEU A 1022 16.04 16.79 8.31
CA LEU A 1022 16.80 16.70 7.06
C LEU A 1022 16.09 15.86 6.00
N GLU A 1023 15.41 14.79 6.42
CA GLU A 1023 14.60 13.99 5.50
C GLU A 1023 13.38 14.77 5.00
N PHE A 1024 12.75 15.59 5.83
CA PHE A 1024 11.68 16.52 5.41
C PHE A 1024 12.14 17.48 4.30
N ASP A 1025 13.37 17.98 4.40
CA ASP A 1025 13.96 18.85 3.37
C ASP A 1025 14.14 18.08 2.05
N ARG A 1026 14.69 16.85 2.09
CA ARG A 1026 14.86 16.00 0.90
C ARG A 1026 13.53 15.65 0.22
N ILE A 1027 12.49 15.38 1.00
CA ILE A 1027 11.14 15.13 0.46
C ILE A 1027 10.56 16.41 -0.16
N THR A 1028 10.80 17.58 0.46
CA THR A 1028 10.34 18.88 -0.06
C THR A 1028 10.94 19.20 -1.43
N GLU A 1029 12.24 18.97 -1.61
CA GLU A 1029 12.93 19.18 -2.90
C GLU A 1029 12.33 18.37 -4.06
N ARG A 1030 11.60 17.30 -3.75
CA ARG A 1030 10.92 16.42 -4.69
C ARG A 1030 9.43 16.74 -4.86
N GLY A 1031 8.95 17.84 -4.30
CA GLY A 1031 7.54 18.23 -4.38
C GLY A 1031 6.67 17.67 -3.26
N GLY A 1032 7.24 17.46 -2.07
CA GLY A 1032 6.53 16.88 -0.93
C GLY A 1032 6.31 15.38 -1.09
N VAL A 1033 5.52 14.77 -0.20
CA VAL A 1033 5.30 13.31 -0.18
C VAL A 1033 4.79 12.77 -1.52
N LEU A 1034 3.77 13.39 -2.11
CA LEU A 1034 3.18 12.94 -3.38
C LEU A 1034 4.18 13.05 -4.55
N GLY A 1035 4.92 14.16 -4.64
CA GLY A 1035 5.96 14.31 -5.67
C GLY A 1035 7.12 13.33 -5.49
N ALA A 1036 7.51 13.06 -4.24
CA ALA A 1036 8.51 12.05 -3.91
C ALA A 1036 8.03 10.63 -4.30
N MET A 1037 6.76 10.29 -4.07
CA MET A 1037 6.15 9.01 -4.47
C MET A 1037 6.13 8.83 -5.99
N GLU A 1038 5.83 9.89 -6.76
CA GLU A 1038 5.90 9.84 -8.23
C GLU A 1038 7.30 9.51 -8.77
N THR A 1039 8.34 9.91 -8.04
CA THR A 1039 9.75 9.57 -8.33
C THR A 1039 10.23 8.27 -7.66
N MET A 1040 9.34 7.55 -6.97
CA MET A 1040 9.64 6.35 -6.17
C MET A 1040 10.70 6.59 -5.07
N TYR A 1041 10.85 7.80 -4.57
CA TYR A 1041 11.93 8.13 -3.64
C TYR A 1041 11.85 7.27 -2.36
N GLN A 1042 10.69 7.25 -1.71
CA GLN A 1042 10.50 6.47 -0.49
C GLN A 1042 10.71 4.98 -0.76
N ARG A 1043 10.04 4.42 -1.77
CA ARG A 1043 10.14 3.00 -2.16
C ARG A 1043 11.58 2.60 -2.47
N GLY A 1044 12.29 3.42 -3.26
CA GLY A 1044 13.69 3.22 -3.61
C GLY A 1044 14.59 3.20 -2.38
N LYS A 1045 14.44 4.19 -1.48
CA LYS A 1045 15.22 4.27 -0.25
C LYS A 1045 14.96 3.09 0.69
N ILE A 1046 13.71 2.67 0.86
CA ILE A 1046 13.33 1.49 1.66
C ILE A 1046 14.00 0.23 1.09
N GLN A 1047 13.99 0.07 -0.24
CA GLN A 1047 14.64 -1.08 -0.90
C GLN A 1047 16.16 -1.05 -0.73
N GLU A 1048 16.80 0.12 -0.81
CA GLU A 1048 18.23 0.28 -0.59
C GLU A 1048 18.64 -0.08 0.84
N GLU A 1049 17.89 0.43 1.83
CA GLU A 1049 18.09 0.11 3.25
C GLU A 1049 17.84 -1.38 3.55
N SER A 1050 16.82 -1.98 2.93
CA SER A 1050 16.55 -3.42 3.03
C SER A 1050 17.72 -4.25 2.50
N LEU A 1051 18.22 -3.91 1.30
CA LEU A 1051 19.32 -4.63 0.67
C LEU A 1051 20.60 -4.52 1.50
N TYR A 1052 20.86 -3.35 2.07
CA TYR A 1052 21.98 -3.14 2.99
C TYR A 1052 21.87 -4.04 4.22
N TYR A 1053 20.71 -4.08 4.87
CA TYR A 1053 20.46 -4.97 6.02
C TYR A 1053 20.66 -6.45 5.66
N GLU A 1054 20.02 -6.93 4.59
CA GLU A 1054 20.13 -8.35 4.19
C GLU A 1054 21.57 -8.72 3.81
N GLN A 1055 22.30 -7.82 3.16
CA GLN A 1055 23.71 -8.03 2.84
C GLN A 1055 24.53 -8.20 4.12
N LEU A 1056 24.40 -7.32 5.12
CA LEU A 1056 25.13 -7.43 6.38
C LEU A 1056 24.75 -8.68 7.18
N LYS A 1057 23.46 -9.05 7.16
CA LYS A 1057 22.95 -10.27 7.80
C LYS A 1057 23.57 -11.51 7.15
N HIS A 1058 23.62 -11.58 5.82
CA HIS A 1058 24.18 -12.73 5.10
C HIS A 1058 25.71 -12.80 5.17
N THR A 1059 26.42 -11.65 5.17
CA THR A 1059 27.88 -11.65 5.33
C THR A 1059 28.33 -11.95 6.76
N GLY A 1060 27.44 -11.76 7.74
CA GLY A 1060 27.72 -11.92 9.16
C GLY A 1060 28.31 -10.67 9.83
N GLU A 1061 28.42 -9.55 9.10
CA GLU A 1061 28.87 -8.25 9.64
C GLU A 1061 27.86 -7.68 10.63
N LEU A 1062 26.57 -7.95 10.43
CA LEU A 1062 25.52 -7.71 11.41
C LEU A 1062 25.27 -9.01 12.20
N PRO A 1063 25.67 -9.12 13.48
CA PRO A 1063 25.51 -10.35 14.24
C PRO A 1063 24.04 -10.59 14.58
N ILE A 1064 23.50 -11.72 14.13
CA ILE A 1064 22.16 -12.20 14.46
C ILE A 1064 22.28 -13.55 15.18
N ILE A 1065 22.06 -13.52 16.50
CA ILE A 1065 22.17 -14.67 17.39
C ILE A 1065 21.20 -15.78 16.98
N GLY A 1066 21.70 -16.99 16.79
CA GLY A 1066 20.94 -18.15 16.34
C GLY A 1066 20.72 -18.20 14.84
N VAL A 1067 21.27 -17.27 14.04
CA VAL A 1067 21.06 -17.23 12.58
C VAL A 1067 22.40 -17.28 11.83
N ASN A 1068 23.27 -16.30 12.04
CA ASN A 1068 24.60 -16.23 11.39
C ASN A 1068 25.76 -16.37 12.39
N THR A 1069 25.47 -16.34 13.69
CA THR A 1069 26.42 -16.53 14.78
C THR A 1069 25.72 -17.16 15.98
N PHE A 1070 26.48 -17.75 16.92
CA PHE A 1070 25.95 -18.51 18.06
C PHE A 1070 24.98 -19.62 17.61
N LEU A 1071 25.46 -20.48 16.70
CA LEU A 1071 24.72 -21.62 16.17
C LEU A 1071 24.88 -22.82 17.11
N SER A 1072 23.91 -23.74 17.11
CA SER A 1072 24.02 -25.01 17.83
C SER A 1072 25.04 -25.96 17.16
N ASP A 1073 25.39 -27.06 17.82
CA ASP A 1073 26.25 -28.11 17.24
C ASP A 1073 25.62 -28.75 15.98
N GLU A 1074 24.30 -28.69 15.84
CA GLU A 1074 23.52 -29.13 14.67
C GLU A 1074 23.34 -28.01 13.64
N GLY A 1075 23.97 -26.85 13.84
CA GLY A 1075 23.77 -25.65 13.05
C GLY A 1075 22.58 -24.84 13.54
N SER A 1076 21.73 -24.38 12.62
CA SER A 1076 20.53 -23.61 12.97
C SER A 1076 19.37 -23.96 12.02
N PRO A 1077 18.78 -25.16 12.17
CA PRO A 1077 17.69 -25.57 11.29
C PRO A 1077 16.41 -24.77 11.58
N THR A 1078 15.59 -24.58 10.54
CA THR A 1078 14.24 -24.04 10.70
C THR A 1078 13.41 -24.96 11.58
N ILE A 1079 12.77 -24.42 12.64
CA ILE A 1079 11.94 -25.21 13.54
C ILE A 1079 10.53 -25.33 12.93
N VAL A 1080 10.04 -26.55 12.75
CA VAL A 1080 8.67 -26.79 12.28
C VAL A 1080 7.70 -26.72 13.48
N PRO A 1081 6.67 -25.86 13.47
CA PRO A 1081 5.67 -25.78 14.54
C PRO A 1081 4.90 -27.09 14.66
N ARG A 1082 4.46 -27.44 15.88
CA ARG A 1082 3.59 -28.60 16.10
C ARG A 1082 2.17 -28.40 15.58
N GLU A 1083 1.74 -27.15 15.49
CA GLU A 1083 0.41 -26.73 15.07
C GLU A 1083 0.55 -25.52 14.14
N VAL A 1084 -0.22 -25.50 13.06
CA VAL A 1084 -0.28 -24.40 12.09
C VAL A 1084 -1.72 -23.99 11.94
N ILE A 1085 -2.00 -22.70 12.16
CA ILE A 1085 -3.36 -22.19 12.11
C ILE A 1085 -3.74 -21.86 10.66
N ARG A 1086 -4.77 -22.54 10.14
CA ARG A 1086 -5.37 -22.30 8.83
C ARG A 1086 -6.89 -22.40 8.90
N ALA A 1087 -7.58 -21.80 7.93
CA ALA A 1087 -9.01 -21.96 7.74
C ALA A 1087 -9.34 -23.40 7.28
N THR A 1088 -10.40 -23.94 7.86
CA THR A 1088 -10.94 -25.25 7.49
C THR A 1088 -11.78 -25.16 6.21
N GLU A 1089 -11.93 -26.28 5.51
CA GLU A 1089 -12.81 -26.38 4.33
C GLU A 1089 -14.24 -25.93 4.65
N THR A 1090 -14.78 -26.35 5.80
CA THR A 1090 -16.13 -25.97 6.24
C THR A 1090 -16.30 -24.46 6.43
N GLU A 1091 -15.28 -23.77 6.98
CA GLU A 1091 -15.31 -22.31 7.12
C GLU A 1091 -15.31 -21.61 5.76
N LYS A 1092 -14.52 -22.11 4.79
CA LYS A 1092 -14.45 -21.55 3.44
C LYS A 1092 -15.77 -21.71 2.68
N GLU A 1093 -16.32 -22.92 2.67
CA GLU A 1093 -17.61 -23.22 2.02
C GLU A 1093 -18.75 -22.38 2.62
N PHE A 1094 -18.76 -22.21 3.94
CA PHE A 1094 -19.76 -21.38 4.61
C PHE A 1094 -19.68 -19.91 4.17
N GLN A 1095 -18.48 -19.33 4.12
CA GLN A 1095 -18.30 -17.95 3.68
C GLN A 1095 -18.71 -17.74 2.21
N ILE A 1096 -18.41 -18.69 1.32
CA ILE A 1096 -18.83 -18.62 -0.09
C ILE A 1096 -20.36 -18.70 -0.20
N ALA A 1097 -20.98 -19.67 0.45
CA ALA A 1097 -22.44 -19.84 0.45
C ALA A 1097 -23.17 -18.60 0.99
N GLN A 1098 -22.61 -17.95 2.02
CA GLN A 1098 -23.18 -16.72 2.59
C GLN A 1098 -23.17 -15.55 1.60
N VAL A 1099 -22.11 -15.40 0.81
CA VAL A 1099 -22.04 -14.37 -0.24
C VAL A 1099 -22.99 -14.68 -1.38
N GLU A 1100 -23.08 -15.94 -1.83
CA GLU A 1100 -24.04 -16.35 -2.85
C GLU A 1100 -25.50 -16.11 -2.40
N ALA A 1101 -25.80 -16.40 -1.14
CA ALA A 1101 -27.11 -16.11 -0.54
C ALA A 1101 -27.39 -14.60 -0.46
N LEU A 1102 -26.37 -13.76 -0.22
CA LEU A 1102 -26.50 -12.31 -0.25
C LEU A 1102 -26.82 -11.81 -1.66
N TYR A 1103 -26.18 -12.35 -2.70
CA TYR A 1103 -26.46 -12.01 -4.10
C TYR A 1103 -27.89 -12.35 -4.51
N ALA A 1104 -28.39 -13.51 -4.07
CA ALA A 1104 -29.75 -13.94 -4.36
C ALA A 1104 -30.83 -13.09 -3.65
N ARG A 1105 -30.48 -12.43 -2.53
CA ARG A 1105 -31.45 -11.77 -1.62
C ARG A 1105 -32.19 -10.59 -2.25
N ALA A 1106 -31.49 -9.68 -2.93
CA ALA A 1106 -32.09 -8.45 -3.45
C ALA A 1106 -31.30 -7.85 -4.63
N PRO A 1107 -31.17 -8.57 -5.77
CA PRO A 1107 -30.32 -8.15 -6.89
C PRO A 1107 -30.71 -6.80 -7.49
N GLU A 1108 -32.01 -6.50 -7.59
CA GLU A 1108 -32.50 -5.21 -8.11
C GLU A 1108 -32.12 -4.04 -7.19
N LYS A 1109 -32.30 -4.22 -5.87
CA LYS A 1109 -31.96 -3.19 -4.87
C LYS A 1109 -30.44 -2.96 -4.85
N ALA A 1110 -29.64 -4.03 -4.88
CA ALA A 1110 -28.19 -3.94 -4.97
C ALA A 1110 -27.76 -3.18 -6.24
N GLY A 1111 -28.31 -3.53 -7.41
CA GLY A 1111 -28.02 -2.85 -8.68
C GLY A 1111 -28.34 -1.35 -8.64
N LYS A 1112 -29.46 -0.96 -8.02
CA LYS A 1112 -29.85 0.45 -7.85
C LYS A 1112 -28.86 1.19 -6.95
N VAL A 1113 -28.53 0.66 -5.77
CA VAL A 1113 -27.66 1.33 -4.81
C VAL A 1113 -26.21 1.41 -5.33
N LEU A 1114 -25.71 0.39 -6.04
CA LEU A 1114 -24.39 0.45 -6.69
C LEU A 1114 -24.34 1.50 -7.82
N LYS A 1115 -25.46 1.71 -8.53
CA LYS A 1115 -25.57 2.79 -9.53
C LYS A 1115 -25.55 4.16 -8.86
N GLU A 1116 -26.25 4.34 -7.76
CA GLU A 1116 -26.25 5.58 -6.97
C GLU A 1116 -24.86 5.86 -6.35
N LEU A 1117 -24.17 4.83 -5.85
CA LEU A 1117 -22.79 4.94 -5.35
C LEU A 1117 -21.84 5.44 -6.43
N ARG A 1118 -21.89 4.86 -7.63
CA ARG A 1118 -21.10 5.30 -8.79
C ARG A 1118 -21.41 6.74 -9.19
N ALA A 1119 -22.69 7.09 -9.26
CA ALA A 1119 -23.11 8.47 -9.58
C ALA A 1119 -22.61 9.48 -8.53
N THR A 1120 -22.67 9.14 -7.25
CA THR A 1120 -22.17 9.97 -6.14
C THR A 1120 -20.67 10.21 -6.27
N ALA A 1121 -19.90 9.16 -6.57
CA ALA A 1121 -18.46 9.24 -6.77
C ALA A 1121 -18.10 10.13 -7.98
N VAL A 1122 -18.77 9.95 -9.13
CA VAL A 1122 -18.56 10.74 -10.34
C VAL A 1122 -18.92 12.22 -10.12
N ASN A 1123 -20.01 12.50 -9.42
CA ASN A 1123 -20.49 13.87 -9.17
C ASN A 1123 -19.73 14.63 -8.07
N ASN A 1124 -18.56 14.13 -7.63
CA ASN A 1124 -17.76 14.75 -6.57
C ASN A 1124 -18.50 14.94 -5.22
N GLN A 1125 -19.50 14.11 -4.94
CA GLN A 1125 -20.23 14.11 -3.66
C GLN A 1125 -19.55 13.22 -2.62
N ASN A 1126 -20.01 13.29 -1.36
CA ASN A 1126 -19.47 12.49 -0.26
C ASN A 1126 -19.83 11.01 -0.46
N THR A 1127 -18.86 10.22 -0.88
CA THR A 1127 -19.08 8.82 -1.28
C THR A 1127 -19.34 7.93 -0.07
N PHE A 1128 -18.76 8.27 1.10
CA PHE A 1128 -18.95 7.50 2.33
C PHE A 1128 -20.41 7.50 2.82
N SER A 1129 -21.14 8.58 2.58
CA SER A 1129 -22.57 8.66 2.90
C SER A 1129 -23.39 7.64 2.09
N ALA A 1130 -23.08 7.47 0.81
CA ALA A 1130 -23.70 6.44 -0.03
C ALA A 1130 -23.25 5.02 0.37
N LEU A 1131 -21.97 4.85 0.76
CA LEU A 1131 -21.45 3.58 1.26
C LEU A 1131 -22.20 3.08 2.50
N MET A 1132 -22.56 3.96 3.45
CA MET A 1132 -23.34 3.61 4.64
C MET A 1132 -24.69 2.93 4.32
N GLU A 1133 -25.24 3.16 3.12
CA GLU A 1133 -26.47 2.53 2.64
C GLU A 1133 -26.17 1.32 1.73
N ALA A 1134 -25.14 1.38 0.89
CA ALA A 1134 -24.73 0.27 0.01
C ALA A 1134 -24.37 -1.01 0.78
N VAL A 1135 -23.63 -0.87 1.89
CA VAL A 1135 -23.19 -2.00 2.72
C VAL A 1135 -24.32 -2.80 3.36
N LYS A 1136 -25.55 -2.27 3.41
CA LYS A 1136 -26.71 -2.98 3.95
C LYS A 1136 -27.20 -4.09 3.02
N VAL A 1137 -26.88 -4.03 1.72
CA VAL A 1137 -27.42 -4.93 0.69
C VAL A 1137 -26.38 -5.46 -0.31
N CYS A 1138 -25.15 -4.95 -0.29
CA CYS A 1138 -24.08 -5.36 -1.20
C CYS A 1138 -22.91 -5.98 -0.45
N SER A 1139 -22.24 -6.94 -1.10
CA SER A 1139 -20.97 -7.50 -0.61
C SER A 1139 -19.81 -6.52 -0.78
N LEU A 1140 -18.68 -6.84 -0.13
CA LEU A 1140 -17.42 -6.15 -0.28
C LEU A 1140 -16.95 -6.11 -1.75
N GLY A 1141 -16.96 -7.26 -2.43
CA GLY A 1141 -16.54 -7.38 -3.83
C GLY A 1141 -17.45 -6.62 -4.79
N GLN A 1142 -18.77 -6.66 -4.61
CA GLN A 1142 -19.71 -5.85 -5.40
C GLN A 1142 -19.42 -4.35 -5.30
N ILE A 1143 -19.17 -3.85 -4.09
CA ILE A 1143 -18.85 -2.45 -3.85
C ILE A 1143 -17.50 -2.09 -4.49
N THR A 1144 -16.47 -2.92 -4.28
CA THR A 1144 -15.14 -2.69 -4.86
C THR A 1144 -15.19 -2.67 -6.39
N ALA A 1145 -15.88 -3.62 -7.02
CA ALA A 1145 -16.04 -3.67 -8.47
C ALA A 1145 -16.78 -2.44 -9.02
N ALA A 1146 -17.85 -1.99 -8.34
CA ALA A 1146 -18.55 -0.77 -8.72
C ALA A 1146 -17.65 0.47 -8.60
N MET A 1147 -16.78 0.52 -7.59
CA MET A 1147 -15.84 1.62 -7.37
C MET A 1147 -14.66 1.61 -8.35
N TYR A 1148 -14.18 0.45 -8.81
CA TYR A 1148 -13.18 0.37 -9.89
C TYR A 1148 -13.65 1.02 -11.19
N ALA A 1149 -14.95 0.94 -11.49
CA ALA A 1149 -15.52 1.55 -12.69
C ALA A 1149 -15.51 3.09 -12.67
N VAL A 1150 -15.34 3.72 -11.50
CA VAL A 1150 -15.41 5.20 -11.34
C VAL A 1150 -14.17 5.83 -10.72
N GLY A 1151 -13.39 5.07 -9.94
CA GLY A 1151 -12.18 5.55 -9.25
C GLY A 1151 -10.86 5.00 -9.82
N GLY A 1152 -10.96 4.07 -10.78
CA GLY A 1152 -9.83 3.37 -11.36
C GLY A 1152 -9.21 2.33 -10.43
N GLN A 1153 -8.64 1.29 -11.03
CA GLN A 1153 -7.77 0.34 -10.34
C GLN A 1153 -6.38 0.96 -10.10
N TYR A 1154 -5.74 0.58 -9.01
CA TYR A 1154 -4.36 0.96 -8.73
C TYR A 1154 -3.43 0.51 -9.88
N ARG A 1155 -2.64 1.44 -10.40
CA ARG A 1155 -1.58 1.14 -11.38
C ARG A 1155 -0.29 0.90 -10.63
N ARG A 1156 0.30 -0.28 -10.81
CA ARG A 1156 1.51 -0.66 -10.10
C ARG A 1156 2.69 0.21 -10.54
N ASN A 1157 3.47 0.54 -9.53
CA ASN A 1157 4.61 1.43 -9.58
C ASN A 1157 5.88 0.60 -9.39
N MET A 1158 6.84 0.73 -10.31
CA MET A 1158 8.13 0.00 -10.26
C MET A 1158 9.29 0.92 -9.91
#